data_AF-A0AAN7B1A5-F1
#
_entry.id   AF-A0AAN7B1A5-F1
#
_cell.length_a   1.000
_cell.length_b   1.000
_cell.length_c   1.000
_cell.angle_alpha   90.00
_cell.angle_beta   90.00
_cell.angle_gamma   90.00
#
_symmetry.space_group_name_H-M   'P 1'
#
loop_
_entity.id
_entity.type
_entity.pdbx_description
1 polymer ?
#
loop_
_entity_poly.entity_id
_entity_poly.type
_entity_poly.pdbx_seq_one_letter_code
_entity_poly.pdbx_strand_id
1 'polypeptide(L)'
;MDPLPSRDLDMEGQPGTANQFGDRNRMFPNFGGSQKNIEGSSYESGGGVMNIERAETPPAPFAIIPFSRDPDFVNRGGILDQIYGRCSEPAGRVSLVGLGGVGKSQLAIECAYRVAAEQTNKWIFWIHAGTQARVEEGFRTIADAVKLPGRNQPKADIPQLVYSWLSNERNGRWVIVLDSADDSDVFYSTTGPTPKSKPLATYLPQSRNGAILVTTRNKNLARRLTGNDANILDVGPMVEADALSLLKKKLGLLDIDRATELVRVLEYVPLAISQAAGYIRARAPRSSPEKYLDEFRAGERKRIKLLGHDGGDLRRDGSASNAILTTWQISFEHICSKRPSATDLLSLMSFFDRQGISESLLKDSDGAQCVKINKKLEAGESESEDDCNEAEDMFEDDVAMLRDYCLVSTNEAGDVFEMHGLVQLSTRKWLEARGLQEKFKAQFVKRMAMSFPRGDYSNWVICRRLFVHVEKAMGCRPADGEMEEVWARLLYNGGWYAWLQGQYEIAERMVDKARRTREKRLGREDEASLQSVLLYASVMKARGRWKEAESLFVQVMETSSRVLGEEHPDTLTSMANLASTYRNQGRWKEAESLEVQVMETFKRVLGEEHPHTLTSMANLASTYRNQGRWKEAESLFVQVVETSSRVLGEEHPSTLTSMANLASTFWNQGRWKEAESLGVQVMETRKRVLGEEHPSTLTSMANLAITWENQGRHSDALVLMRDCAEARRRLLGENHPNTLSSLAAVAAWSI
;
A
#
# COMPACT_ATOMS: atom_id res chain seq x y z
N MET A 1 51.54 -13.90 -28.94
CA MET A 1 51.21 -15.09 -29.75
C MET A 1 49.72 -15.33 -29.59
N ASP A 2 48.94 -14.81 -30.53
CA ASP A 2 47.57 -15.25 -30.85
C ASP A 2 47.65 -16.51 -31.76
N PRO A 3 46.55 -17.20 -32.17
CA PRO A 3 45.14 -17.20 -31.70
C PRO A 3 44.49 -18.63 -31.54
N LEU A 4 43.21 -18.61 -31.12
CA LEU A 4 42.04 -19.54 -31.26
C LEU A 4 41.92 -20.42 -32.56
N PRO A 5 40.83 -21.19 -32.90
CA PRO A 5 39.55 -21.65 -32.23
C PRO A 5 39.03 -23.12 -32.56
N SER A 6 37.77 -23.43 -32.16
CA SER A 6 36.66 -24.20 -32.87
C SER A 6 36.40 -25.71 -32.55
N ARG A 7 35.21 -26.07 -32.01
CA ARG A 7 33.95 -26.62 -32.64
C ARG A 7 33.98 -28.13 -32.95
N ASP A 8 33.22 -29.00 -32.28
CA ASP A 8 31.80 -29.44 -32.44
C ASP A 8 31.69 -30.83 -33.13
N LEU A 9 30.94 -31.77 -32.50
CA LEU A 9 30.18 -32.92 -33.07
C LEU A 9 31.00 -34.06 -33.76
N ASP A 10 30.73 -35.37 -33.76
CA ASP A 10 29.53 -36.19 -33.56
C ASP A 10 29.90 -37.68 -33.33
N MET A 11 29.01 -38.40 -32.63
CA MET A 11 28.48 -39.77 -32.83
C MET A 11 29.33 -41.04 -33.12
N GLU A 12 28.92 -42.09 -32.38
CA GLU A 12 28.84 -43.54 -32.70
C GLU A 12 30.03 -44.50 -32.52
N GLY A 13 29.79 -45.59 -31.78
CA GLY A 13 30.64 -46.79 -31.72
C GLY A 13 30.49 -47.68 -30.46
N GLN A 14 29.40 -48.45 -30.36
CA GLN A 14 29.30 -49.69 -29.55
C GLN A 14 30.28 -50.80 -30.06
N PRO A 15 30.36 -52.04 -29.52
CA PRO A 15 29.72 -52.70 -28.34
C PRO A 15 30.71 -53.53 -27.45
N GLY A 16 30.22 -54.18 -26.38
CA GLY A 16 30.79 -55.47 -25.93
C GLY A 16 30.87 -55.81 -24.44
N THR A 17 29.80 -56.45 -23.93
CA THR A 17 29.79 -57.65 -23.04
C THR A 17 30.38 -57.67 -21.61
N ALA A 18 29.44 -57.83 -20.65
CA ALA A 18 29.17 -59.06 -19.85
C ALA A 18 29.56 -59.16 -18.35
N ASN A 19 28.55 -59.65 -17.62
CA ASN A 19 28.49 -60.33 -16.30
C ASN A 19 28.65 -59.52 -15.01
N GLN A 20 27.97 -59.82 -13.89
CA GLN A 20 26.71 -60.51 -13.52
C GLN A 20 26.68 -60.45 -11.96
N PHE A 21 25.52 -60.28 -11.32
CA PHE A 21 24.91 -61.22 -10.35
C PHE A 21 23.95 -60.55 -9.34
N GLY A 22 22.78 -61.17 -9.16
CA GLY A 22 22.11 -61.23 -7.86
C GLY A 22 20.59 -61.04 -7.86
N ASP A 23 19.84 -61.97 -8.47
CA ASP A 23 18.39 -62.11 -8.25
C ASP A 23 18.10 -63.59 -7.87
N ARG A 24 17.25 -63.82 -6.87
CA ARG A 24 16.84 -65.16 -6.42
C ARG A 24 15.33 -65.26 -6.34
N ASN A 25 14.79 -66.13 -7.18
CA ASN A 25 13.42 -66.63 -7.14
C ASN A 25 13.45 -68.17 -7.19
N ARG A 26 12.60 -68.85 -6.41
CA ARG A 26 12.26 -70.29 -6.44
C ARG A 26 11.10 -70.50 -5.44
N MET A 27 10.06 -71.32 -5.61
CA MET A 27 9.65 -72.27 -6.67
C MET A 27 8.28 -72.90 -6.27
N PHE A 28 7.60 -73.51 -7.26
CA PHE A 28 6.59 -74.61 -7.22
C PHE A 28 5.07 -74.27 -7.25
N PRO A 29 4.20 -75.16 -7.81
CA PRO A 29 4.18 -75.66 -9.18
C PRO A 29 2.77 -75.76 -9.83
N ASN A 30 2.76 -75.98 -11.16
CA ASN A 30 1.59 -76.28 -12.02
C ASN A 30 1.11 -77.74 -11.93
N PHE A 31 -0.18 -77.98 -12.20
CA PHE A 31 -0.66 -79.11 -13.02
C PHE A 31 -1.85 -78.63 -13.87
N GLY A 32 -1.77 -78.92 -15.18
CA GLY A 32 -2.68 -78.40 -16.21
C GLY A 32 -3.75 -79.38 -16.69
N GLY A 33 -4.46 -78.97 -17.75
CA GLY A 33 -5.33 -79.85 -18.52
C GLY A 33 -6.36 -79.14 -19.40
N SER A 34 -5.95 -78.79 -20.63
CA SER A 34 -6.68 -78.89 -21.91
C SER A 34 -8.14 -78.40 -22.03
N GLN A 35 -8.35 -77.36 -22.83
CA GLN A 35 -9.62 -77.11 -23.55
C GLN A 35 -9.37 -77.09 -25.07
N LYS A 36 -10.07 -77.97 -25.79
CA LYS A 36 -10.30 -77.88 -27.24
C LYS A 36 -11.60 -77.10 -27.47
N ASN A 37 -11.57 -76.16 -28.40
CA ASN A 37 -12.74 -75.45 -28.94
C ASN A 37 -13.58 -76.39 -29.83
N ILE A 38 -14.91 -76.37 -29.67
CA ILE A 38 -15.88 -76.63 -30.74
C ILE A 38 -17.10 -75.70 -30.54
N GLU A 39 -17.51 -75.06 -31.64
CA GLU A 39 -18.65 -74.18 -31.82
C GLU A 39 -20.01 -74.85 -31.58
N GLY A 40 -21.02 -74.07 -31.21
CA GLY A 40 -22.42 -74.49 -31.21
C GLY A 40 -23.35 -73.38 -30.72
N SER A 41 -24.08 -72.77 -31.66
CA SER A 41 -25.10 -71.74 -31.40
C SER A 41 -26.44 -72.33 -30.96
N SER A 42 -27.24 -71.50 -30.26
CA SER A 42 -28.72 -71.48 -30.22
C SER A 42 -29.43 -72.58 -29.39
N TYR A 43 -30.50 -72.38 -28.59
CA TYR A 43 -31.58 -71.39 -28.51
C TYR A 43 -32.11 -71.28 -27.05
N GLU A 44 -32.76 -70.14 -26.77
CA GLU A 44 -33.84 -69.88 -25.77
C GLU A 44 -33.48 -69.92 -24.27
N SER A 45 -34.02 -69.08 -23.37
CA SER A 45 -35.25 -68.29 -23.34
C SER A 45 -35.15 -67.20 -22.25
N GLY A 46 -35.95 -66.14 -22.41
CA GLY A 46 -35.94 -64.93 -21.58
C GLY A 46 -36.42 -65.11 -20.15
N GLY A 47 -35.80 -64.32 -19.27
CA GLY A 47 -36.21 -64.09 -17.89
C GLY A 47 -35.44 -62.88 -17.37
N GLY A 48 -35.82 -61.69 -17.81
CA GLY A 48 -35.25 -60.43 -17.32
C GLY A 48 -35.59 -60.27 -15.84
N VAL A 49 -34.67 -60.67 -14.97
CA VAL A 49 -34.70 -60.28 -13.56
C VAL A 49 -34.40 -58.79 -13.52
N MET A 50 -35.45 -57.97 -13.39
CA MET A 50 -35.31 -56.59 -12.94
C MET A 50 -34.68 -56.64 -11.53
N ASN A 51 -33.36 -56.41 -11.47
CA ASN A 51 -32.65 -56.16 -10.22
C ASN A 51 -33.20 -54.86 -9.62
N ILE A 52 -34.28 -54.97 -8.83
CA ILE A 52 -34.72 -53.91 -7.93
C ILE A 52 -33.66 -53.87 -6.83
N GLU A 53 -32.75 -52.90 -6.89
CA GLU A 53 -31.84 -52.58 -5.78
C GLU A 53 -32.68 -52.46 -4.50
N ARG A 54 -32.47 -53.36 -3.53
CA ARG A 54 -33.13 -53.25 -2.22
C ARG A 54 -32.64 -51.96 -1.57
N ALA A 55 -33.57 -51.04 -1.28
CA ALA A 55 -33.26 -49.82 -0.55
C ALA A 55 -32.65 -50.16 0.82
N GLU A 56 -31.39 -49.79 1.01
CA GLU A 56 -30.71 -49.95 2.29
C GLU A 56 -31.35 -49.01 3.33
N THR A 57 -31.44 -49.45 4.58
CA THR A 57 -31.99 -48.61 5.65
C THR A 57 -31.04 -47.43 5.90
N PRO A 58 -31.51 -46.17 5.83
CA PRO A 58 -30.67 -45.02 6.10
C PRO A 58 -30.16 -45.06 7.55
N PRO A 59 -28.87 -44.76 7.80
CA PRO A 59 -28.35 -44.68 9.16
C PRO A 59 -29.00 -43.53 9.93
N ALA A 60 -28.92 -43.56 11.27
CA ALA A 60 -29.32 -42.43 12.11
C ALA A 60 -28.49 -41.18 11.76
N PRO A 61 -29.01 -39.95 11.89
CA PRO A 61 -28.28 -38.74 11.56
C PRO A 61 -26.93 -38.67 12.27
N PHE A 62 -25.87 -38.40 11.51
CA PHE A 62 -24.53 -38.18 12.05
C PHE A 62 -23.80 -37.06 11.30
N ALA A 63 -22.76 -36.53 11.91
CA ALA A 63 -21.97 -35.44 11.35
C ALA A 63 -20.78 -35.96 10.52
N ILE A 64 -20.64 -35.46 9.30
CA ILE A 64 -19.51 -35.72 8.41
C ILE A 64 -18.67 -34.46 8.36
N ILE A 65 -17.69 -34.37 9.27
CA ILE A 65 -16.76 -33.25 9.35
C ILE A 65 -15.37 -33.79 9.01
N PRO A 66 -14.79 -33.42 7.86
CA PRO A 66 -13.50 -33.96 7.40
C PRO A 66 -12.29 -33.45 8.20
N PHE A 67 -12.50 -32.52 9.12
CA PHE A 67 -11.45 -31.87 9.91
C PHE A 67 -11.62 -32.12 11.41
N SER A 68 -10.50 -32.29 12.12
CA SER A 68 -10.49 -32.34 13.58
C SER A 68 -10.81 -30.98 14.20
N ARG A 69 -11.49 -30.98 15.35
CA ARG A 69 -11.76 -29.76 16.12
C ARG A 69 -10.45 -29.15 16.63
N ASP A 70 -10.30 -27.84 16.49
CA ASP A 70 -9.07 -27.14 16.92
C ASP A 70 -9.07 -26.86 18.44
N PRO A 71 -8.16 -27.44 19.22
CA PRO A 71 -8.04 -27.15 20.66
C PRO A 71 -7.57 -25.71 20.94
N ASP A 72 -6.85 -25.09 20.00
CA ASP A 72 -6.35 -23.72 20.13
C ASP A 72 -7.39 -22.68 19.68
N PHE A 73 -8.59 -23.10 19.26
CA PHE A 73 -9.60 -22.20 18.72
C PHE A 73 -9.90 -21.05 19.67
N VAL A 74 -9.98 -19.83 19.13
CA VAL A 74 -10.37 -18.62 19.87
C VAL A 74 -11.73 -18.18 19.37
N ASN A 75 -12.69 -18.10 20.30
CA ASN A 75 -14.04 -17.69 19.99
C ASN A 75 -14.07 -16.19 19.68
N ARG A 76 -14.43 -15.84 18.44
CA ARG A 76 -14.43 -14.46 17.91
C ARG A 76 -15.73 -13.73 18.23
N GLY A 77 -16.05 -13.62 19.52
CA GLY A 77 -17.25 -12.93 20.03
C GLY A 77 -18.56 -13.40 19.38
N GLY A 78 -19.47 -12.46 19.14
CA GLY A 78 -20.83 -12.74 18.66
C GLY A 78 -20.95 -13.25 17.22
N ILE A 79 -19.85 -13.45 16.48
CA ILE A 79 -19.92 -13.97 15.10
C ILE A 79 -20.46 -15.41 15.10
N LEU A 80 -19.95 -16.26 16.00
CA LEU A 80 -20.45 -17.65 16.10
C LEU A 80 -21.92 -17.69 16.52
N ASP A 81 -22.33 -16.80 17.43
CA ASP A 81 -23.72 -16.73 17.89
C ASP A 81 -24.66 -16.28 16.76
N GLN A 82 -24.22 -15.33 15.91
CA GLN A 82 -24.95 -14.90 14.72
C GLN A 82 -25.06 -16.02 13.68
N ILE A 83 -23.98 -16.78 13.44
CA ILE A 83 -24.02 -17.96 12.56
C ILE A 83 -25.04 -18.96 13.10
N TYR A 84 -24.96 -19.27 14.40
CA TYR A 84 -25.82 -20.25 15.02
C TYR A 84 -27.30 -19.84 14.97
N GLY A 85 -27.60 -18.57 15.26
CA GLY A 85 -28.95 -18.00 15.14
C GLY A 85 -29.51 -18.17 13.74
N ARG A 86 -28.77 -17.76 12.71
CA ARG A 86 -29.21 -17.82 11.31
C ARG A 86 -29.28 -19.25 10.75
N CYS A 87 -28.38 -20.15 11.16
CA CYS A 87 -28.44 -21.57 10.80
C CYS A 87 -29.57 -22.34 11.50
N SER A 88 -30.18 -21.75 12.53
CA SER A 88 -31.31 -22.35 13.24
C SER A 88 -32.66 -21.98 12.63
N GLU A 89 -32.70 -20.96 11.76
CA GLU A 89 -33.90 -20.55 11.04
C GLU A 89 -34.31 -21.58 9.96
N PRO A 90 -35.62 -21.75 9.68
CA PRO A 90 -36.08 -22.62 8.60
C PRO A 90 -35.57 -22.13 7.24
N ALA A 91 -34.95 -23.02 6.46
CA ALA A 91 -34.29 -22.67 5.19
C ALA A 91 -33.18 -21.61 5.32
N GLY A 92 -32.57 -21.49 6.51
CA GLY A 92 -31.55 -20.50 6.80
C GLY A 92 -30.32 -20.63 5.89
N ARG A 93 -29.93 -19.53 5.27
CA ARG A 93 -28.67 -19.43 4.50
C ARG A 93 -27.82 -18.34 5.11
N VAL A 94 -26.56 -18.63 5.35
CA VAL A 94 -25.60 -17.66 5.88
C VAL A 94 -24.28 -17.82 5.14
N SER A 95 -23.66 -16.70 4.78
CA SER A 95 -22.36 -16.70 4.11
C SER A 95 -21.34 -15.93 4.93
N LEU A 96 -20.20 -16.55 5.19
CA LEU A 96 -19.02 -15.92 5.77
C LEU A 96 -18.16 -15.39 4.62
N VAL A 97 -18.04 -14.06 4.53
CA VAL A 97 -17.28 -13.38 3.48
C VAL A 97 -16.06 -12.70 4.10
N GLY A 98 -14.93 -12.71 3.41
CA GLY A 98 -13.77 -11.97 3.89
C GLY A 98 -12.48 -12.39 3.22
N LEU A 99 -11.38 -11.72 3.58
CA LEU A 99 -10.06 -11.97 3.01
C LEU A 99 -9.56 -13.42 3.28
N GLY A 100 -8.69 -13.95 2.42
CA GLY A 100 -8.05 -15.24 2.65
C GLY A 100 -7.27 -15.26 3.98
N GLY A 101 -7.39 -16.32 4.78
CA GLY A 101 -6.65 -16.47 6.04
C GLY A 101 -7.28 -15.85 7.29
N VAL A 102 -8.41 -15.15 7.18
CA VAL A 102 -9.14 -14.55 8.33
C VAL A 102 -9.89 -15.56 9.22
N GLY A 103 -9.88 -16.85 8.87
CA GLY A 103 -10.44 -17.92 9.70
C GLY A 103 -11.90 -18.31 9.43
N LYS A 104 -12.47 -17.97 8.25
CA LYS A 104 -13.84 -18.35 7.86
C LYS A 104 -14.11 -19.86 7.97
N SER A 105 -13.24 -20.68 7.38
CA SER A 105 -13.36 -22.14 7.45
C SER A 105 -13.24 -22.65 8.88
N GLN A 106 -12.40 -22.04 9.73
CA GLN A 106 -12.28 -22.41 11.16
C GLN A 106 -13.56 -22.08 11.95
N LEU A 107 -14.20 -20.95 11.67
CA LEU A 107 -15.52 -20.62 12.25
C LEU A 107 -16.58 -21.64 11.82
N ALA A 108 -16.56 -22.07 10.55
CA ALA A 108 -17.49 -23.08 10.04
C ALA A 108 -17.25 -24.47 10.67
N ILE A 109 -15.98 -24.87 10.85
CA ILE A 109 -15.62 -26.12 11.55
C ILE A 109 -16.15 -26.09 12.99
N GLU A 110 -15.86 -25.02 13.75
CA GLU A 110 -16.33 -24.91 15.14
C GLU A 110 -17.86 -24.89 15.23
N CYS A 111 -18.54 -24.21 14.29
CA CYS A 111 -20.00 -24.23 14.21
C CYS A 111 -20.53 -25.66 13.99
N ALA A 112 -19.96 -26.40 13.04
CA ALA A 112 -20.35 -27.78 12.76
C ALA A 112 -20.20 -28.69 13.99
N TYR A 113 -19.10 -28.56 14.75
CA TYR A 113 -18.90 -29.31 15.99
C TYR A 113 -19.89 -28.94 17.09
N ARG A 114 -20.25 -27.65 17.24
CA ARG A 114 -21.25 -27.22 18.23
C ARG A 114 -22.65 -27.75 17.89
N VAL A 115 -23.05 -27.65 16.62
CA VAL A 115 -24.34 -28.20 16.15
C VAL A 115 -24.39 -29.72 16.34
N ALA A 116 -23.28 -30.43 16.05
CA ALA A 116 -23.20 -31.88 16.26
C ALA A 116 -23.33 -32.27 17.74
N ALA A 117 -22.76 -31.47 18.65
CA ALA A 117 -22.79 -31.74 20.09
C ALA A 117 -24.16 -31.46 20.73
N GLU A 118 -24.88 -30.44 20.26
CA GLU A 118 -26.15 -30.01 20.84
C GLU A 118 -27.37 -30.72 20.23
N GLN A 119 -27.29 -31.13 18.95
CA GLN A 119 -28.45 -31.59 18.18
C GLN A 119 -28.16 -32.92 17.49
N THR A 120 -28.24 -34.01 18.26
CA THR A 120 -27.93 -35.39 17.81
C THR A 120 -28.83 -35.91 16.68
N ASN A 121 -29.95 -35.24 16.39
CA ASN A 121 -30.91 -35.63 15.34
C ASN A 121 -30.79 -34.78 14.06
N LYS A 122 -29.63 -34.12 13.84
CA LYS A 122 -29.35 -33.35 12.62
C LYS A 122 -28.23 -33.97 11.80
N TRP A 123 -28.40 -33.99 10.49
CA TRP A 123 -27.32 -34.29 9.54
C TRP A 123 -26.41 -33.09 9.37
N ILE A 124 -25.10 -33.32 9.33
CA ILE A 124 -24.13 -32.28 8.98
C ILE A 124 -23.28 -32.81 7.83
N PHE A 125 -23.34 -32.12 6.69
CA PHE A 125 -22.59 -32.46 5.50
C PHE A 125 -21.58 -31.36 5.18
N TRP A 126 -20.42 -31.78 4.71
CA TRP A 126 -19.35 -30.88 4.30
C TRP A 126 -19.04 -31.07 2.82
N ILE A 127 -19.06 -29.98 2.05
CA ILE A 127 -18.72 -29.98 0.63
C ILE A 127 -17.62 -28.95 0.40
N HIS A 128 -16.53 -29.40 -0.23
CA HIS A 128 -15.48 -28.51 -0.70
C HIS A 128 -15.89 -27.87 -2.04
N ALA A 129 -16.14 -26.56 -2.00
CA ALA A 129 -16.71 -25.79 -3.10
C ALA A 129 -15.68 -25.06 -3.97
N GLY A 130 -14.42 -25.52 -3.95
CA GLY A 130 -13.34 -24.87 -4.71
C GLY A 130 -13.35 -25.13 -6.21
N THR A 131 -13.93 -26.26 -6.67
CA THR A 131 -14.07 -26.60 -8.09
C THR A 131 -15.36 -27.38 -8.33
N GLN A 132 -15.85 -27.39 -9.58
CA GLN A 132 -17.05 -28.15 -9.94
C GLN A 132 -16.93 -29.64 -9.61
N ALA A 133 -15.78 -30.26 -9.93
CA ALA A 133 -15.54 -31.67 -9.65
C ALA A 133 -15.65 -32.03 -8.16
N ARG A 134 -15.17 -31.15 -7.28
CA ARG A 134 -15.23 -31.36 -5.82
C ARG A 134 -16.63 -31.17 -5.25
N VAL A 135 -17.41 -30.25 -5.81
CA VAL A 135 -18.83 -30.11 -5.43
C VAL A 135 -19.59 -31.38 -5.81
N GLU A 136 -19.37 -31.91 -7.01
CA GLU A 136 -19.97 -33.18 -7.44
C GLU A 136 -19.53 -34.36 -6.57
N GLU A 137 -18.25 -34.45 -6.20
CA GLU A 137 -17.74 -35.44 -5.24
C GLU A 137 -18.40 -35.29 -3.85
N GLY A 138 -18.64 -34.06 -3.39
CA GLY A 138 -19.39 -33.80 -2.18
C GLY A 138 -20.83 -34.33 -2.26
N PHE A 139 -21.53 -34.11 -3.37
CA PHE A 139 -22.86 -34.70 -3.60
C PHE A 139 -22.82 -36.24 -3.60
N ARG A 140 -21.79 -36.86 -4.19
CA ARG A 140 -21.59 -38.32 -4.13
C ARG A 140 -21.41 -38.80 -2.70
N THR A 141 -20.58 -38.13 -1.92
CA THR A 141 -20.34 -38.44 -0.51
C THR A 141 -21.63 -38.38 0.31
N ILE A 142 -22.48 -37.37 0.07
CA ILE A 142 -23.80 -37.28 0.71
C ILE A 142 -24.69 -38.45 0.31
N ALA A 143 -24.77 -38.76 -0.99
CA ALA A 143 -25.57 -39.87 -1.51
C ALA A 143 -25.16 -41.22 -0.90
N ASP A 144 -23.85 -41.45 -0.73
CA ASP A 144 -23.29 -42.64 -0.09
C ASP A 144 -23.59 -42.68 1.41
N ALA A 145 -23.43 -41.55 2.10
CA ALA A 145 -23.67 -41.45 3.54
C ALA A 145 -25.13 -41.74 3.94
N VAL A 146 -26.09 -41.19 3.18
CA VAL A 146 -27.53 -41.42 3.43
C VAL A 146 -28.05 -42.67 2.73
N LYS A 147 -27.20 -43.36 1.96
CA LYS A 147 -27.48 -44.58 1.21
C LYS A 147 -28.64 -44.43 0.21
N LEU A 148 -28.58 -43.40 -0.64
CA LEU A 148 -29.62 -43.15 -1.64
C LEU A 148 -29.78 -44.33 -2.61
N PRO A 149 -31.03 -44.71 -2.97
CA PRO A 149 -31.29 -45.71 -4.00
C PRO A 149 -30.90 -45.17 -5.38
N GLY A 150 -30.29 -46.01 -6.22
CA GLY A 150 -29.84 -45.62 -7.57
C GLY A 150 -28.49 -44.91 -7.63
N ARG A 151 -27.80 -44.69 -6.49
CA ARG A 151 -26.48 -44.05 -6.45
C ARG A 151 -25.38 -44.82 -7.19
N ASN A 152 -25.51 -46.14 -7.30
CA ASN A 152 -24.56 -47.01 -7.98
C ASN A 152 -24.79 -47.10 -9.50
N GLN A 153 -25.82 -46.43 -10.03
CA GLN A 153 -26.12 -46.51 -11.46
C GLN A 153 -25.15 -45.62 -12.26
N PRO A 154 -24.52 -46.12 -13.34
CA PRO A 154 -23.48 -45.39 -14.08
C PRO A 154 -23.93 -44.07 -14.72
N LYS A 155 -25.24 -43.84 -14.87
CA LYS A 155 -25.86 -42.64 -15.47
C LYS A 155 -26.75 -41.88 -14.50
N ALA A 156 -26.67 -42.15 -13.20
CA ALA A 156 -27.46 -41.44 -12.20
C ALA A 156 -27.06 -39.96 -12.14
N ASP A 157 -28.06 -39.07 -12.17
CA ASP A 157 -27.89 -37.66 -11.80
C ASP A 157 -27.87 -37.57 -10.27
N ILE A 158 -26.69 -37.80 -9.70
CA ILE A 158 -26.47 -37.83 -8.24
C ILE A 158 -26.87 -36.49 -7.59
N PRO A 159 -26.50 -35.31 -8.11
CA PRO A 159 -26.99 -34.03 -7.59
C PRO A 159 -28.51 -33.95 -7.52
N GLN A 160 -29.24 -34.43 -8.53
CA GLN A 160 -30.71 -34.44 -8.52
C GLN A 160 -31.29 -35.37 -7.45
N LEU A 161 -30.69 -36.55 -7.25
CA LEU A 161 -31.11 -37.50 -6.20
C LEU A 161 -30.94 -36.89 -4.82
N VAL A 162 -29.79 -36.26 -4.56
CA VAL A 162 -29.49 -35.60 -3.29
C VAL A 162 -30.43 -34.41 -3.06
N TYR A 163 -30.66 -33.58 -4.08
CA TYR A 163 -31.62 -32.47 -3.99
C TYR A 163 -33.02 -32.95 -3.60
N SER A 164 -33.50 -34.03 -4.23
CA SER A 164 -34.82 -34.60 -3.97
C SER A 164 -34.93 -35.14 -2.54
N TRP A 165 -33.85 -35.72 -2.00
CA TRP A 165 -33.78 -36.20 -0.63
C TRP A 165 -33.75 -35.05 0.38
N LEU A 166 -32.89 -34.05 0.17
CA LEU A 166 -32.76 -32.89 1.07
C LEU A 166 -34.04 -32.05 1.13
N SER A 167 -34.77 -31.96 0.02
CA SER A 167 -36.03 -31.22 -0.08
C SER A 167 -37.20 -31.88 0.66
N ASN A 168 -37.08 -33.15 1.04
CA ASN A 168 -38.14 -33.88 1.71
C ASN A 168 -38.00 -33.77 3.24
N GLU A 169 -38.96 -33.09 3.87
CA GLU A 169 -38.95 -32.83 5.32
C GLU A 169 -39.01 -34.09 6.19
N ARG A 170 -39.47 -35.22 5.63
CA ARG A 170 -39.50 -36.52 6.35
C ARG A 170 -38.11 -37.09 6.65
N ASN A 171 -37.09 -36.62 5.94
CA ASN A 171 -35.72 -37.13 6.06
C ASN A 171 -34.93 -36.49 7.22
N GLY A 172 -35.60 -35.66 8.03
CA GLY A 172 -35.00 -35.00 9.19
C GLY A 172 -34.36 -33.65 8.85
N ARG A 173 -33.75 -33.02 9.86
CA ARG A 173 -33.08 -31.73 9.71
C ARG A 173 -31.64 -31.91 9.27
N TRP A 174 -31.13 -30.98 8.46
CA TRP A 174 -29.77 -31.07 7.93
C TRP A 174 -29.10 -29.69 7.85
N VAL A 175 -27.77 -29.68 7.89
CA VAL A 175 -26.92 -28.51 7.66
C VAL A 175 -25.85 -28.89 6.62
N ILE A 176 -25.71 -28.07 5.57
CA ILE A 176 -24.63 -28.21 4.59
C ILE A 176 -23.64 -27.06 4.79
N VAL A 177 -22.37 -27.41 4.92
CA VAL A 177 -21.27 -26.43 4.86
C VAL A 177 -20.65 -26.49 3.47
N LEU A 178 -20.75 -25.38 2.73
CA LEU A 178 -20.05 -25.16 1.47
C LEU A 178 -18.76 -24.38 1.74
N ASP A 179 -17.64 -25.08 1.81
CA ASP A 179 -16.36 -24.47 2.19
C ASP A 179 -15.53 -24.06 0.97
N SER A 180 -14.98 -22.84 1.00
CA SER A 180 -14.14 -22.25 -0.05
C SER A 180 -14.85 -22.09 -1.41
N ALA A 181 -16.11 -21.64 -1.38
CA ALA A 181 -16.90 -21.31 -2.57
C ALA A 181 -16.45 -19.97 -3.15
N ASP A 182 -15.29 -19.90 -3.79
CA ASP A 182 -14.69 -18.62 -4.23
C ASP A 182 -15.05 -18.24 -5.69
N ASP A 183 -15.34 -19.22 -6.54
CA ASP A 183 -15.62 -19.01 -7.97
C ASP A 183 -17.12 -19.18 -8.31
N SER A 184 -17.71 -18.13 -8.88
CA SER A 184 -19.10 -18.12 -9.32
C SER A 184 -19.40 -19.15 -10.41
N ASP A 185 -18.42 -19.48 -11.25
CA ASP A 185 -18.64 -20.35 -12.41
C ASP A 185 -18.85 -21.80 -11.97
N VAL A 186 -18.28 -22.20 -10.82
CA VAL A 186 -18.51 -23.51 -10.19
C VAL A 186 -20.00 -23.76 -9.94
N PHE A 187 -20.77 -22.73 -9.60
CA PHE A 187 -22.17 -22.87 -9.22
C PHE A 187 -23.16 -22.47 -10.33
N TYR A 188 -22.77 -21.52 -11.18
CA TYR A 188 -23.67 -20.86 -12.12
C TYR A 188 -23.29 -21.08 -13.58
N SER A 189 -22.16 -21.71 -13.89
CA SER A 189 -21.82 -22.02 -15.28
C SER A 189 -22.78 -23.06 -15.87
N THR A 190 -23.13 -22.86 -17.14
CA THR A 190 -23.92 -23.78 -17.96
C THR A 190 -23.05 -24.57 -18.95
N THR A 191 -21.72 -24.39 -18.95
CA THR A 191 -20.78 -25.00 -19.91
C THR A 191 -20.28 -26.39 -19.48
N GLY A 192 -21.16 -27.22 -18.90
CA GLY A 192 -20.84 -28.60 -18.57
C GLY A 192 -20.61 -29.47 -19.83
N PRO A 193 -19.95 -30.64 -19.71
CA PRO A 193 -19.63 -31.54 -20.84
C PRO A 193 -20.85 -32.10 -21.57
N THR A 194 -22.05 -31.94 -21.00
CA THR A 194 -23.31 -32.43 -21.55
C THR A 194 -24.31 -31.27 -21.68
N PRO A 195 -24.99 -31.11 -22.84
CA PRO A 195 -25.93 -30.00 -23.10
C PRO A 195 -27.24 -30.04 -22.29
N LYS A 196 -27.28 -30.75 -21.14
CA LYS A 196 -28.46 -30.95 -20.29
C LYS A 196 -28.21 -30.71 -18.78
N SER A 197 -27.00 -30.37 -18.32
CA SER A 197 -26.77 -30.18 -16.87
C SER A 197 -27.24 -28.81 -16.41
N LYS A 198 -28.12 -28.77 -15.41
CA LYS A 198 -28.52 -27.51 -14.74
C LYS A 198 -27.35 -26.96 -13.92
N PRO A 199 -27.30 -25.64 -13.64
CA PRO A 199 -26.28 -25.07 -12.77
C PRO A 199 -26.28 -25.72 -11.38
N LEU A 200 -25.11 -25.95 -10.78
CA LEU A 200 -24.98 -26.61 -9.48
C LEU A 200 -25.75 -25.89 -8.36
N ALA A 201 -25.88 -24.56 -8.45
CA ALA A 201 -26.70 -23.76 -7.52
C ALA A 201 -28.16 -24.21 -7.44
N THR A 202 -28.71 -24.77 -8.52
CA THR A 202 -30.12 -25.23 -8.56
C THR A 202 -30.36 -26.49 -7.74
N TYR A 203 -29.30 -27.25 -7.43
CA TYR A 203 -29.36 -28.43 -6.57
C TYR A 203 -29.17 -28.10 -5.09
N LEU A 204 -29.08 -26.82 -4.72
CA LEU A 204 -29.08 -26.37 -3.33
C LEU A 204 -30.51 -26.01 -2.91
N PRO A 205 -31.21 -26.85 -2.12
CA PRO A 205 -32.61 -26.61 -1.77
C PRO A 205 -32.79 -25.44 -0.79
N GLN A 206 -34.03 -24.97 -0.70
CA GLN A 206 -34.52 -23.95 0.25
C GLN A 206 -35.60 -24.55 1.17
N SER A 207 -35.42 -25.80 1.58
CA SER A 207 -36.41 -26.52 2.39
C SER A 207 -36.33 -26.10 3.86
N ARG A 208 -37.47 -26.12 4.55
CA ARG A 208 -37.59 -25.66 5.96
C ARG A 208 -36.80 -26.52 6.95
N ASN A 209 -36.47 -27.76 6.58
CA ASN A 209 -35.66 -28.69 7.37
C ASN A 209 -34.15 -28.50 7.16
N GLY A 210 -33.71 -27.61 6.29
CA GLY A 210 -32.31 -27.43 5.91
C GLY A 210 -31.74 -26.06 6.28
N ALA A 211 -30.43 -26.02 6.49
CA ALA A 211 -29.65 -24.78 6.53
C ALA A 211 -28.35 -24.92 5.74
N ILE A 212 -27.88 -23.82 5.13
CA ILE A 212 -26.64 -23.78 4.35
C ILE A 212 -25.71 -22.71 4.93
N LEU A 213 -24.51 -23.12 5.30
CA LEU A 213 -23.41 -22.24 5.70
C LEU A 213 -22.38 -22.20 4.57
N VAL A 214 -22.10 -21.02 4.04
CA VAL A 214 -21.12 -20.82 2.96
C VAL A 214 -19.89 -20.12 3.52
N THR A 215 -18.69 -20.55 3.13
CA THR A 215 -17.47 -19.77 3.33
C THR A 215 -16.92 -19.36 1.96
N THR A 216 -16.65 -18.06 1.78
CA THR A 216 -16.19 -17.52 0.50
C THR A 216 -15.35 -16.26 0.68
N ARG A 217 -14.48 -15.98 -0.28
CA ARG A 217 -13.78 -14.69 -0.43
C ARG A 217 -14.53 -13.70 -1.30
N ASN A 218 -15.56 -14.16 -2.02
CA ASN A 218 -16.26 -13.40 -3.04
C ASN A 218 -17.65 -12.95 -2.54
N LYS A 219 -17.80 -11.65 -2.28
CA LYS A 219 -19.04 -11.05 -1.77
C LYS A 219 -20.21 -11.15 -2.76
N ASN A 220 -19.94 -11.01 -4.06
CA ASN A 220 -20.98 -11.16 -5.08
C ASN A 220 -21.52 -12.58 -5.17
N LEU A 221 -20.64 -13.59 -5.10
CA LEU A 221 -21.08 -14.99 -5.00
C LEU A 221 -21.91 -15.25 -3.73
N ALA A 222 -21.49 -14.70 -2.59
CA ALA A 222 -22.25 -14.78 -1.34
C ALA A 222 -23.67 -14.21 -1.49
N ARG A 223 -23.82 -13.03 -2.13
CA ARG A 223 -25.12 -12.42 -2.44
C ARG A 223 -25.99 -13.34 -3.27
N ARG A 224 -25.44 -13.94 -4.33
CA ARG A 224 -26.18 -14.84 -5.23
C ARG A 224 -26.64 -16.14 -4.54
N LEU A 225 -25.81 -16.70 -3.65
CA LEU A 225 -26.13 -17.95 -2.95
C LEU A 225 -27.12 -17.75 -1.79
N THR A 226 -27.04 -16.62 -1.10
CA THR A 226 -27.91 -16.31 0.06
C THR A 226 -29.18 -15.55 -0.33
N GLY A 227 -29.18 -14.87 -1.47
CA GLY A 227 -30.31 -14.11 -2.01
C GLY A 227 -30.47 -12.70 -1.43
N ASN A 228 -29.77 -12.35 -0.35
CA ASN A 228 -29.80 -11.01 0.25
C ASN A 228 -28.48 -10.67 0.97
N ASP A 229 -28.21 -9.38 1.16
CA ASP A 229 -27.03 -8.93 1.92
C ASP A 229 -27.16 -9.16 3.43
N ALA A 230 -28.39 -9.23 3.95
CA ALA A 230 -28.65 -9.42 5.38
C ALA A 230 -28.07 -10.73 5.92
N ASN A 231 -27.97 -11.76 5.07
CA ASN A 231 -27.44 -13.08 5.41
C ASN A 231 -25.92 -13.22 5.24
N ILE A 232 -25.25 -12.16 4.82
CA ILE A 232 -23.80 -12.11 4.70
C ILE A 232 -23.20 -11.62 6.03
N LEU A 233 -22.17 -12.33 6.50
CA LEU A 233 -21.37 -11.95 7.66
C LEU A 233 -19.96 -11.65 7.17
N ASP A 234 -19.58 -10.38 7.22
CA ASP A 234 -18.23 -9.93 6.89
C ASP A 234 -17.27 -10.31 8.04
N VAL A 235 -16.32 -11.19 7.74
CA VAL A 235 -15.30 -11.69 8.67
C VAL A 235 -13.97 -10.99 8.39
N GLY A 236 -13.66 -9.98 9.21
CA GLY A 236 -12.39 -9.27 9.17
C GLY A 236 -11.25 -9.95 9.94
N PRO A 237 -10.08 -9.28 10.08
CA PRO A 237 -9.03 -9.67 11.03
C PRO A 237 -9.54 -9.78 12.48
N MET A 238 -8.79 -10.47 13.33
CA MET A 238 -9.13 -10.57 14.76
C MET A 238 -9.03 -9.20 15.43
N VAL A 239 -9.85 -8.98 16.46
CA VAL A 239 -9.57 -7.90 17.42
C VAL A 239 -8.30 -8.23 18.20
N GLU A 240 -7.62 -7.20 18.71
CA GLU A 240 -6.32 -7.37 19.38
C GLU A 240 -6.35 -8.41 20.50
N ALA A 241 -7.39 -8.40 21.33
CA ALA A 241 -7.57 -9.36 22.43
C ALA A 241 -7.66 -10.82 21.96
N ASP A 242 -8.37 -11.07 20.86
CA ASP A 242 -8.53 -12.40 20.28
C ASP A 242 -7.23 -12.87 19.61
N ALA A 243 -6.54 -11.96 18.91
CA ALA A 243 -5.27 -12.22 18.25
C ALA A 243 -4.17 -12.59 19.26
N LEU A 244 -4.09 -11.84 20.37
CA LEU A 244 -3.21 -12.12 21.50
C LEU A 244 -3.53 -13.47 22.15
N SER A 245 -4.82 -13.76 22.34
CA SER A 245 -5.26 -15.04 22.88
C SER A 245 -4.84 -16.21 22.00
N LEU A 246 -4.95 -16.07 20.67
CA LEU A 246 -4.52 -17.09 19.72
C LEU A 246 -3.00 -17.31 19.77
N LEU A 247 -2.23 -16.22 19.77
CA LEU A 247 -0.77 -16.29 19.85
C LEU A 247 -0.31 -16.95 21.15
N LYS A 248 -0.91 -16.57 22.28
CA LYS A 248 -0.64 -17.14 23.61
C LYS A 248 -0.94 -18.63 23.68
N LYS A 249 -2.06 -19.08 23.11
CA LYS A 249 -2.36 -20.53 23.05
C LYS A 249 -1.30 -21.32 22.27
N LYS A 250 -0.75 -20.75 21.19
CA LYS A 250 0.20 -21.45 20.31
C LYS A 250 1.66 -21.44 20.77
N LEU A 251 2.10 -20.38 21.44
CA LEU A 251 3.48 -20.20 21.91
C LEU A 251 3.65 -20.32 23.43
N GLY A 252 2.56 -20.26 24.21
CA GLY A 252 2.59 -20.30 25.66
C GLY A 252 2.78 -18.93 26.31
N LEU A 253 3.51 -18.89 27.43
CA LEU A 253 3.81 -17.65 28.18
C LEU A 253 4.68 -16.72 27.33
N LEU A 254 4.19 -15.51 27.10
CA LEU A 254 4.86 -14.46 26.31
C LEU A 254 4.78 -13.14 27.07
N ASP A 255 5.76 -12.28 26.84
CA ASP A 255 5.69 -10.86 27.17
C ASP A 255 4.54 -10.21 26.39
N ILE A 256 3.66 -9.48 27.08
CA ILE A 256 2.46 -8.86 26.52
C ILE A 256 2.84 -7.80 25.48
N ASP A 257 3.88 -7.00 25.74
CA ASP A 257 4.26 -5.90 24.84
C ASP A 257 4.77 -6.47 23.50
N ARG A 258 5.58 -7.53 23.56
CA ARG A 258 6.13 -8.20 22.37
C ARG A 258 5.07 -8.99 21.62
N ALA A 259 4.15 -9.65 22.34
CA ALA A 259 3.03 -10.33 21.73
C ALA A 259 2.13 -9.34 20.98
N THR A 260 1.85 -8.17 21.58
CA THR A 260 1.04 -7.09 20.99
C THR A 260 1.69 -6.54 19.73
N GLU A 261 2.99 -6.27 19.79
CA GLU A 261 3.78 -5.83 18.64
C GLU A 261 3.77 -6.87 17.50
N LEU A 262 3.90 -8.17 17.83
CA LEU A 262 3.87 -9.25 16.85
C LEU A 262 2.51 -9.41 16.16
N VAL A 263 1.41 -9.43 16.90
CA VAL A 263 0.07 -9.55 16.28
C VAL A 263 -0.27 -8.31 15.44
N ARG A 264 0.21 -7.13 15.84
CA ARG A 264 0.03 -5.88 15.09
C ARG A 264 0.76 -5.89 13.74
N VAL A 265 2.01 -6.35 13.67
CA VAL A 265 2.73 -6.42 12.38
C VAL A 265 2.19 -7.50 11.44
N LEU A 266 1.51 -8.51 12.00
CA LEU A 266 0.78 -9.54 11.26
C LEU A 266 -0.66 -9.12 10.93
N GLU A 267 -1.01 -7.85 11.20
CA GLU A 267 -2.31 -7.23 10.93
C GLU A 267 -3.49 -8.05 11.47
N TYR A 268 -3.28 -8.71 12.62
CA TYR A 268 -4.28 -9.52 13.32
C TYR A 268 -4.89 -10.65 12.48
N VAL A 269 -4.21 -11.09 11.42
CA VAL A 269 -4.68 -12.18 10.56
C VAL A 269 -4.39 -13.53 11.25
N PRO A 270 -5.41 -14.35 11.61
CA PRO A 270 -5.24 -15.61 12.34
C PRO A 270 -4.25 -16.58 11.69
N LEU A 271 -4.29 -16.69 10.36
CA LEU A 271 -3.37 -17.55 9.63
C LEU A 271 -1.93 -17.04 9.74
N ALA A 272 -1.69 -15.75 9.55
CA ALA A 272 -0.35 -15.17 9.68
C ALA A 272 0.21 -15.34 11.11
N ILE A 273 -0.64 -15.16 12.13
CA ILE A 273 -0.30 -15.40 13.54
C ILE A 273 0.08 -16.87 13.77
N SER A 274 -0.74 -17.79 13.26
CA SER A 274 -0.51 -19.24 13.42
C SER A 274 0.78 -19.69 12.73
N GLN A 275 1.07 -19.14 11.55
CA GLN A 275 2.31 -19.39 10.83
C GLN A 275 3.54 -18.84 11.56
N ALA A 276 3.47 -17.59 12.07
CA ALA A 276 4.55 -17.00 12.84
C ALA A 276 4.82 -17.81 14.11
N ALA A 277 3.77 -18.21 14.83
CA ALA A 277 3.87 -19.09 15.99
C ALA A 277 4.51 -20.45 15.63
N GLY A 278 4.07 -21.07 14.54
CA GLY A 278 4.65 -22.32 14.04
C GLY A 278 6.14 -22.17 13.69
N TYR A 279 6.52 -21.09 13.00
CA TYR A 279 7.90 -20.77 12.63
C TYR A 279 8.78 -20.62 13.87
N ILE A 280 8.32 -19.85 14.86
CA ILE A 280 9.05 -19.58 16.10
C ILE A 280 9.24 -20.89 16.87
N ARG A 281 8.16 -21.66 17.06
CA ARG A 281 8.18 -22.92 17.81
C ARG A 281 9.10 -23.96 17.15
N ALA A 282 9.03 -24.12 15.83
CA ALA A 282 9.87 -25.06 15.09
C ALA A 282 11.37 -24.74 15.16
N ARG A 283 11.73 -23.49 15.48
CA ARG A 283 13.12 -23.02 15.58
C ARG A 283 13.53 -22.61 16.99
N ALA A 284 12.69 -22.90 17.99
CA ALA A 284 13.02 -22.64 19.39
C ALA A 284 14.21 -23.52 19.83
N PRO A 285 15.13 -23.01 20.68
CA PRO A 285 15.17 -21.67 21.27
C PRO A 285 15.90 -20.61 20.42
N ARG A 286 16.40 -20.96 19.22
CA ARG A 286 17.17 -20.05 18.36
C ARG A 286 16.34 -18.96 17.68
N SER A 287 15.02 -19.10 17.70
CA SER A 287 14.04 -18.12 17.27
C SER A 287 13.14 -17.76 18.43
N SER A 288 12.99 -16.47 18.68
CA SER A 288 12.07 -15.88 19.65
C SER A 288 11.13 -14.89 18.95
N PRO A 289 10.06 -14.41 19.60
CA PRO A 289 9.21 -13.36 19.06
C PRO A 289 9.99 -12.09 18.67
N GLU A 290 10.98 -11.70 19.48
CA GLU A 290 11.82 -10.52 19.25
C GLU A 290 12.65 -10.70 17.97
N LYS A 291 13.31 -11.85 17.83
CA LYS A 291 14.09 -12.14 16.62
C LYS A 291 13.21 -12.21 15.37
N TYR A 292 12.00 -12.75 15.50
CA TYR A 292 11.04 -12.76 14.38
C TYR A 292 10.66 -11.33 13.98
N LEU A 293 10.38 -10.46 14.95
CA LEU A 293 10.07 -9.05 14.71
C LEU A 293 11.23 -8.30 14.04
N ASP A 294 12.47 -8.52 14.49
CA ASP A 294 13.66 -7.93 13.90
C ASP A 294 13.86 -8.39 12.45
N GLU A 295 13.69 -9.69 12.19
CA GLU A 295 13.75 -10.24 10.83
C GLU A 295 12.63 -9.69 9.95
N PHE A 296 11.41 -9.56 10.49
CA PHE A 296 10.26 -8.99 9.79
C PHE A 296 10.47 -7.50 9.45
N ARG A 297 11.17 -6.76 10.31
CA ARG A 297 11.47 -5.33 10.10
C ARG A 297 12.64 -5.07 9.18
N ALA A 298 13.59 -6.00 9.12
CA ALA A 298 14.82 -5.84 8.35
C ALA A 298 14.60 -5.74 6.83
N GLY A 299 13.43 -6.09 6.30
CA GLY A 299 13.05 -5.73 4.93
C GLY A 299 12.01 -6.64 4.30
N GLU A 300 11.52 -6.22 3.13
CA GLU A 300 10.45 -6.89 2.38
C GLU A 300 10.78 -8.36 2.05
N ARG A 301 12.00 -8.63 1.56
CA ARG A 301 12.46 -9.99 1.24
C ARG A 301 12.39 -10.94 2.45
N LYS A 302 12.73 -10.45 3.64
CA LYS A 302 12.65 -11.26 4.87
C LYS A 302 11.20 -11.51 5.27
N ARG A 303 10.31 -10.51 5.18
CA ARG A 303 8.85 -10.71 5.41
C ARG A 303 8.29 -11.79 4.49
N ILE A 304 8.60 -11.72 3.20
CA ILE A 304 8.19 -12.72 2.22
C ILE A 304 8.68 -14.12 2.59
N LYS A 305 9.93 -14.25 3.03
CA LYS A 305 10.51 -15.54 3.46
C LYS A 305 9.83 -16.08 4.72
N LEU A 306 9.52 -15.23 5.70
CA LEU A 306 8.86 -15.63 6.94
C LEU A 306 7.41 -16.08 6.69
N LEU A 307 6.65 -15.31 5.91
CA LEU A 307 5.24 -15.58 5.60
C LEU A 307 5.04 -16.65 4.52
N GLY A 308 6.08 -16.93 3.73
CA GLY A 308 6.12 -17.99 2.73
C GLY A 308 6.49 -19.37 3.29
N HIS A 309 6.80 -19.48 4.59
CA HIS A 309 7.11 -20.77 5.20
C HIS A 309 5.85 -21.63 5.35
N ASP A 310 5.76 -22.69 4.54
CA ASP A 310 4.68 -23.67 4.60
C ASP A 310 5.06 -24.76 5.61
N GLY A 311 4.80 -24.49 6.90
CA GLY A 311 5.10 -25.41 7.99
C GLY A 311 4.21 -26.66 8.05
N GLY A 312 3.27 -26.81 7.11
CA GLY A 312 2.24 -27.85 7.13
C GLY A 312 1.19 -27.63 8.23
N ASP A 313 -0.09 -27.57 7.86
CA ASP A 313 -1.20 -27.71 8.81
C ASP A 313 -2.10 -28.86 8.33
N LEU A 314 -2.12 -29.96 9.08
CA LEU A 314 -2.94 -31.16 8.81
C LEU A 314 -4.46 -30.88 8.82
N ARG A 315 -4.87 -29.67 9.26
CA ARG A 315 -6.27 -29.24 9.35
C ARG A 315 -6.74 -28.43 8.14
N ARG A 316 -5.88 -28.26 7.13
CA ARG A 316 -6.27 -27.83 5.79
C ARG A 316 -6.32 -29.04 4.88
N ASP A 317 -7.13 -28.92 3.83
CA ASP A 317 -7.06 -29.83 2.70
C ASP A 317 -5.60 -29.92 2.20
N GLY A 318 -5.05 -31.13 2.13
CA GLY A 318 -3.65 -31.39 1.80
C GLY A 318 -3.23 -30.92 0.41
N SER A 319 -4.19 -30.52 -0.44
CA SER A 319 -3.92 -29.87 -1.73
C SER A 319 -3.69 -28.35 -1.66
N ALA A 320 -3.96 -27.69 -0.52
CA ALA A 320 -3.82 -26.25 -0.36
C ALA A 320 -2.57 -25.87 0.46
N SER A 321 -1.74 -24.97 -0.07
CA SER A 321 -0.57 -24.44 0.66
C SER A 321 -0.98 -23.69 1.93
N ASN A 322 -0.24 -23.88 3.03
CA ASN A 322 -0.51 -23.19 4.30
C ASN A 322 0.09 -21.78 4.36
N ALA A 323 0.77 -21.36 3.28
CA ALA A 323 1.30 -20.02 3.13
C ALA A 323 0.16 -18.98 2.95
N ILE A 324 0.12 -17.96 3.81
CA ILE A 324 -0.81 -16.82 3.64
C ILE A 324 -0.63 -16.15 2.27
N LEU A 325 0.63 -16.04 1.81
CA LEU A 325 0.95 -15.44 0.51
C LEU A 325 0.39 -16.27 -0.66
N THR A 326 0.55 -17.60 -0.62
CA THR A 326 0.00 -18.49 -1.66
C THR A 326 -1.52 -18.47 -1.65
N THR A 327 -2.14 -18.34 -0.46
CA THR A 327 -3.59 -18.23 -0.33
C THR A 327 -4.11 -17.04 -1.16
N TRP A 328 -3.49 -15.87 -1.11
CA TRP A 328 -3.93 -14.72 -1.90
C TRP A 328 -3.50 -14.75 -3.36
N GLN A 329 -2.37 -15.39 -3.69
CA GLN A 329 -1.95 -15.59 -5.08
C GLN A 329 -3.01 -16.32 -5.92
N ILE A 330 -3.69 -17.32 -5.34
CA ILE A 330 -4.79 -18.02 -6.02
C ILE A 330 -5.93 -17.05 -6.38
N SER A 331 -6.28 -16.15 -5.46
CA SER A 331 -7.30 -15.12 -5.73
C SER A 331 -6.84 -14.15 -6.81
N PHE A 332 -5.56 -13.76 -6.84
CA PHE A 332 -5.01 -12.90 -7.88
C PHE A 332 -5.00 -13.57 -9.25
N GLU A 333 -4.63 -14.84 -9.34
CA GLU A 333 -4.64 -15.60 -10.59
C GLU A 333 -6.05 -15.72 -11.17
N HIS A 334 -7.04 -15.91 -10.30
CA HIS A 334 -8.45 -15.95 -10.69
C HIS A 334 -8.98 -14.59 -11.18
N ILE A 335 -8.62 -13.50 -10.50
CA ILE A 335 -8.98 -12.16 -10.97
C ILE A 335 -8.27 -11.87 -12.31
N CYS A 336 -7.01 -12.23 -12.43
CA CYS A 336 -6.21 -12.04 -13.64
C CYS A 336 -6.77 -12.81 -14.85
N SER A 337 -7.36 -14.00 -14.65
CA SER A 337 -7.97 -14.77 -15.74
C SER A 337 -9.31 -14.20 -16.19
N LYS A 338 -10.10 -13.64 -15.27
CA LYS A 338 -11.44 -13.08 -15.58
C LYS A 338 -11.40 -11.63 -16.03
N ARG A 339 -10.59 -10.79 -15.38
CA ARG A 339 -10.50 -9.35 -15.62
C ARG A 339 -9.06 -8.85 -15.39
N PRO A 340 -8.22 -8.88 -16.43
CA PRO A 340 -6.83 -8.42 -16.34
C PRO A 340 -6.68 -6.96 -15.88
N SER A 341 -7.60 -6.07 -16.27
CA SER A 341 -7.60 -4.65 -15.89
C SER A 341 -7.68 -4.45 -14.37
N ALA A 342 -8.56 -5.18 -13.67
CA ALA A 342 -8.65 -5.16 -12.21
C ALA A 342 -7.33 -5.61 -11.55
N THR A 343 -6.62 -6.55 -12.18
CA THR A 343 -5.31 -7.01 -11.69
C THR A 343 -4.23 -5.94 -11.90
N ASP A 344 -4.26 -5.25 -13.03
CA ASP A 344 -3.36 -4.11 -13.31
C ASP A 344 -3.60 -2.98 -12.30
N LEU A 345 -4.87 -2.69 -11.96
CA LEU A 345 -5.25 -1.71 -10.94
C LEU A 345 -4.70 -2.11 -9.56
N LEU A 346 -4.95 -3.34 -9.11
CA LEU A 346 -4.43 -3.86 -7.84
C LEU A 346 -2.89 -3.82 -7.79
N SER A 347 -2.24 -4.15 -8.91
CA SER A 347 -0.80 -4.14 -9.06
C SER A 347 -0.23 -2.73 -8.91
N LEU A 348 -0.86 -1.73 -9.51
CA LEU A 348 -0.49 -0.33 -9.38
C LEU A 348 -0.68 0.17 -7.94
N MET A 349 -1.84 -0.09 -7.32
CA MET A 349 -2.14 0.29 -5.92
C MET A 349 -1.12 -0.29 -4.93
N SER A 350 -0.50 -1.43 -5.26
CA SER A 350 0.50 -2.08 -4.40
C SER A 350 1.79 -1.28 -4.18
N PHE A 351 2.04 -0.21 -4.95
CA PHE A 351 3.21 0.67 -4.81
C PHE A 351 2.93 1.95 -4.01
N PHE A 352 1.67 2.30 -3.79
CA PHE A 352 1.29 3.45 -2.96
C PHE A 352 1.45 3.16 -1.47
N ASP A 353 1.15 4.14 -0.61
CA ASP A 353 0.91 3.81 0.79
C ASP A 353 -0.37 2.95 0.89
N ARG A 354 -0.42 2.09 1.90
CA ARG A 354 -1.54 1.16 2.12
C ARG A 354 -2.86 1.88 2.40
N GLN A 355 -2.82 3.16 2.81
CA GLN A 355 -3.97 3.99 3.09
C GLN A 355 -3.93 5.28 2.28
N GLY A 356 -5.10 5.90 2.08
CA GLY A 356 -5.20 7.23 1.49
C GLY A 356 -4.98 7.29 -0.02
N ILE A 357 -5.13 6.17 -0.74
CA ILE A 357 -4.93 6.13 -2.19
C ILE A 357 -6.12 6.83 -2.87
N SER A 358 -5.90 8.04 -3.38
CA SER A 358 -6.94 8.82 -4.07
C SER A 358 -7.26 8.24 -5.46
N GLU A 359 -8.54 8.19 -5.82
CA GLU A 359 -9.02 7.77 -7.15
C GLU A 359 -8.34 8.51 -8.29
N SER A 360 -8.10 9.82 -8.11
CA SER A 360 -7.41 10.66 -9.09
C SER A 360 -5.98 10.19 -9.42
N LEU A 361 -5.34 9.39 -8.57
CA LEU A 361 -4.02 8.80 -8.83
C LEU A 361 -4.12 7.48 -9.60
N LEU A 362 -5.31 6.86 -9.60
CA LEU A 362 -5.60 5.55 -10.21
C LEU A 362 -6.26 5.69 -11.59
N LYS A 363 -7.00 6.76 -11.84
CA LYS A 363 -7.48 7.10 -13.18
C LYS A 363 -6.32 7.56 -14.06
N ASP A 364 -6.24 7.02 -15.28
CA ASP A 364 -5.17 7.35 -16.22
C ASP A 364 -5.51 8.62 -16.98
N SER A 365 -4.97 9.77 -16.56
CA SER A 365 -5.10 11.02 -17.33
C SER A 365 -4.48 10.90 -18.73
N ASP A 366 -3.50 10.01 -18.90
CA ASP A 366 -2.77 9.78 -20.15
C ASP A 366 -3.38 8.68 -21.03
N GLY A 367 -4.26 7.83 -20.49
CA GLY A 367 -5.00 6.86 -21.31
C GLY A 367 -5.88 7.56 -22.34
N ALA A 368 -6.51 8.67 -21.94
CA ALA A 368 -7.22 9.56 -22.85
C ALA A 368 -6.29 10.25 -23.85
N GLN A 369 -4.99 10.45 -23.55
CA GLN A 369 -4.08 11.21 -24.41
C GLN A 369 -3.21 10.35 -25.34
N CYS A 370 -2.91 9.10 -24.97
CA CYS A 370 -2.27 8.12 -25.86
C CYS A 370 -3.24 7.57 -26.91
N VAL A 371 -4.53 7.44 -26.58
CA VAL A 371 -5.58 7.23 -27.60
C VAL A 371 -5.68 8.46 -28.52
N LYS A 372 -5.58 9.69 -27.98
CA LYS A 372 -5.57 10.93 -28.78
C LYS A 372 -4.40 11.07 -29.76
N ILE A 373 -3.27 10.40 -29.55
CA ILE A 373 -2.11 10.47 -30.46
C ILE A 373 -2.17 9.35 -31.52
N ASN A 374 -2.62 8.15 -31.15
CA ASN A 374 -2.71 7.03 -32.09
C ASN A 374 -4.00 7.03 -32.95
N LYS A 375 -5.14 7.57 -32.48
CA LYS A 375 -6.33 7.80 -33.33
C LYS A 375 -6.19 9.04 -34.24
N LYS A 376 -5.27 9.98 -33.94
CA LYS A 376 -5.05 11.17 -34.81
C LYS A 376 -4.31 10.87 -36.10
N LEU A 377 -3.66 9.71 -36.21
CA LEU A 377 -2.94 9.31 -37.42
C LEU A 377 -3.72 8.30 -38.27
N GLU A 378 -4.77 7.67 -37.73
CA GLU A 378 -5.69 6.82 -38.48
C GLU A 378 -7.14 7.05 -37.99
N ALA A 379 -7.94 7.68 -38.87
CA ALA A 379 -9.35 8.04 -38.73
C ALA A 379 -9.68 9.35 -37.97
N GLY A 380 -10.06 10.37 -38.74
CA GLY A 380 -10.68 11.59 -38.24
C GLY A 380 -12.10 11.35 -37.77
N GLU A 381 -12.25 10.86 -36.54
CA GLU A 381 -13.53 10.81 -35.82
C GLU A 381 -13.43 11.61 -34.53
N SER A 382 -14.41 12.49 -34.32
CA SER A 382 -14.62 13.24 -33.08
C SER A 382 -15.01 12.27 -31.96
N GLU A 383 -14.35 12.38 -30.80
CA GLU A 383 -14.71 11.64 -29.57
C GLU A 383 -16.20 11.92 -29.22
N SER A 384 -17.02 10.87 -29.22
CA SER A 384 -18.40 10.89 -28.73
C SER A 384 -18.44 10.75 -27.20
N GLU A 385 -19.43 11.36 -26.55
CA GLU A 385 -19.65 11.26 -25.09
C GLU A 385 -19.74 9.80 -24.58
N ASP A 386 -20.08 8.86 -25.46
CA ASP A 386 -20.18 7.43 -25.16
C ASP A 386 -18.83 6.76 -24.77
N ASP A 387 -17.69 7.15 -25.38
CA ASP A 387 -16.37 6.54 -25.11
C ASP A 387 -15.87 6.87 -23.68
N CYS A 388 -16.26 8.01 -23.11
CA CYS A 388 -15.87 8.41 -21.75
C CYS A 388 -16.65 7.64 -20.68
N ASN A 389 -17.94 7.39 -20.92
CA ASN A 389 -18.79 6.64 -20.01
C ASN A 389 -18.35 5.17 -19.92
N GLU A 390 -17.95 4.56 -21.04
CA GLU A 390 -17.43 3.19 -21.06
C GLU A 390 -16.14 3.03 -20.24
N ALA A 391 -15.24 4.01 -20.26
CA ALA A 391 -14.00 3.97 -19.48
C ALA A 391 -14.23 4.12 -17.97
N GLU A 392 -15.21 4.93 -17.56
CA GLU A 392 -15.62 5.06 -16.17
C GLU A 392 -16.31 3.80 -15.65
N ASP A 393 -17.21 3.23 -16.45
CA ASP A 393 -17.89 1.96 -16.14
C ASP A 393 -16.86 0.81 -16.00
N MET A 394 -15.82 0.79 -16.85
CA MET A 394 -14.75 -0.20 -16.73
C MET A 394 -13.93 -0.08 -15.44
N PHE A 395 -13.65 1.15 -14.99
CA PHE A 395 -12.93 1.38 -13.74
C PHE A 395 -13.78 0.99 -12.53
N GLU A 396 -15.07 1.33 -12.52
CA GLU A 396 -15.97 0.98 -11.42
C GLU A 396 -16.14 -0.53 -11.32
N ASP A 397 -16.27 -1.23 -12.44
CA ASP A 397 -16.28 -2.69 -12.48
C ASP A 397 -14.97 -3.31 -11.94
N ASP A 398 -13.80 -2.73 -12.27
CA ASP A 398 -12.51 -3.17 -11.75
C ASP A 398 -12.48 -3.04 -10.21
N VAL A 399 -12.89 -1.87 -9.70
CA VAL A 399 -13.00 -1.60 -8.27
C VAL A 399 -13.98 -2.55 -7.60
N ALA A 400 -15.17 -2.75 -8.18
CA ALA A 400 -16.20 -3.64 -7.67
C ALA A 400 -15.65 -5.08 -7.55
N MET A 401 -14.92 -5.56 -8.56
CA MET A 401 -14.31 -6.87 -8.53
C MET A 401 -13.26 -7.00 -7.41
N LEU A 402 -12.39 -6.00 -7.23
CA LEU A 402 -11.39 -6.02 -6.15
C LEU A 402 -12.02 -5.97 -4.75
N ARG A 403 -13.10 -5.22 -4.60
CA ARG A 403 -13.90 -5.14 -3.36
C ARG A 403 -14.64 -6.44 -3.08
N ASP A 404 -15.20 -7.07 -4.11
CA ASP A 404 -15.88 -8.35 -3.98
C ASP A 404 -14.95 -9.43 -3.43
N TYR A 405 -13.66 -9.42 -3.81
CA TYR A 405 -12.62 -10.30 -3.26
C TYR A 405 -12.01 -9.82 -1.92
N CYS A 406 -12.53 -8.73 -1.34
CA CYS A 406 -12.05 -8.13 -0.10
C CYS A 406 -10.56 -7.73 -0.12
N LEU A 407 -10.01 -7.40 -1.31
CA LEU A 407 -8.59 -7.03 -1.47
C LEU A 407 -8.35 -5.54 -1.24
N VAL A 408 -9.38 -4.73 -1.50
CA VAL A 408 -9.38 -3.28 -1.38
C VAL A 408 -10.66 -2.85 -0.66
N SER A 409 -10.57 -1.82 0.17
CA SER A 409 -11.71 -1.13 0.78
C SER A 409 -11.74 0.34 0.37
N THR A 410 -12.92 0.96 0.45
CA THR A 410 -13.10 2.40 0.20
C THR A 410 -13.65 3.10 1.43
N ASN A 411 -13.47 4.41 1.49
CA ASN A 411 -14.24 5.27 2.40
C ASN A 411 -15.72 5.35 1.99
N GLU A 412 -16.52 6.08 2.77
CA GLU A 412 -17.95 6.31 2.52
C GLU A 412 -18.21 7.07 1.21
N ALA A 413 -17.30 7.97 0.82
CA ALA A 413 -17.40 8.74 -0.42
C ALA A 413 -17.00 7.94 -1.67
N GLY A 414 -16.30 6.81 -1.52
CA GLY A 414 -15.86 5.95 -2.62
C GLY A 414 -14.56 6.40 -3.33
N ASP A 415 -14.02 7.57 -2.99
CA ASP A 415 -12.91 8.23 -3.71
C ASP A 415 -11.51 7.95 -3.13
N VAL A 416 -11.45 7.34 -1.94
CA VAL A 416 -10.21 6.96 -1.27
C VAL A 416 -10.19 5.47 -0.99
N PHE A 417 -9.11 4.82 -1.44
CA PHE A 417 -8.91 3.40 -1.33
C PHE A 417 -7.86 3.04 -0.26
N GLU A 418 -8.08 1.89 0.36
CA GLU A 418 -7.14 1.26 1.28
C GLU A 418 -6.87 -0.19 0.87
N MET A 419 -5.66 -0.65 1.12
CA MET A 419 -5.21 -2.01 0.88
C MET A 419 -4.61 -2.59 2.16
N HIS A 420 -4.96 -3.82 2.47
CA HIS A 420 -4.34 -4.55 3.58
C HIS A 420 -2.84 -4.73 3.32
N GLY A 421 -1.97 -4.45 4.29
CA GLY A 421 -0.52 -4.36 4.05
C GLY A 421 0.11 -5.69 3.64
N LEU A 422 -0.37 -6.80 4.22
CA LEU A 422 0.00 -8.14 3.78
C LEU A 422 -0.51 -8.49 2.35
N VAL A 423 -1.68 -7.99 1.93
CA VAL A 423 -2.17 -8.14 0.54
C VAL A 423 -1.22 -7.40 -0.39
N GLN A 424 -0.87 -6.16 -0.04
CA GLN A 424 0.10 -5.34 -0.77
C GLN A 424 1.44 -6.06 -0.97
N LEU A 425 1.96 -6.67 0.10
CA LEU A 425 3.19 -7.47 0.08
C LEU A 425 3.07 -8.68 -0.86
N SER A 426 1.94 -9.38 -0.82
CA SER A 426 1.67 -10.55 -1.65
C SER A 426 1.57 -10.18 -3.13
N THR A 427 0.92 -9.07 -3.46
CA THR A 427 0.82 -8.55 -4.82
C THR A 427 2.19 -8.24 -5.40
N ARG A 428 3.07 -7.57 -4.63
CA ARG A 428 4.44 -7.28 -5.08
C ARG A 428 5.28 -8.54 -5.30
N LYS A 429 5.16 -9.55 -4.43
CA LYS A 429 5.81 -10.85 -4.63
C LYS A 429 5.31 -11.54 -5.91
N TRP A 430 4.01 -11.49 -6.16
CA TRP A 430 3.40 -12.06 -7.37
C TRP A 430 3.90 -11.34 -8.64
N LEU A 431 4.04 -10.02 -8.60
CA LEU A 431 4.63 -9.24 -9.69
C LEU A 431 6.11 -9.55 -9.93
N GLU A 432 6.90 -9.75 -8.86
CA GLU A 432 8.31 -10.16 -8.94
C GLU A 432 8.44 -11.50 -9.66
N ALA A 433 7.61 -12.49 -9.31
CA ALA A 433 7.60 -13.81 -9.94
C ALA A 433 7.25 -13.78 -11.43
N ARG A 434 6.52 -12.75 -11.89
CA ARG A 434 6.12 -12.56 -13.30
C ARG A 434 7.00 -11.57 -14.06
N GLY A 435 7.99 -10.95 -13.42
CA GLY A 435 8.81 -9.90 -14.03
C GLY A 435 8.06 -8.61 -14.35
N LEU A 436 6.85 -8.40 -13.82
CA LEU A 436 6.01 -7.22 -14.08
C LEU A 436 6.24 -6.08 -13.09
N GLN A 437 7.06 -6.30 -12.05
CA GLN A 437 7.28 -5.33 -10.98
C GLN A 437 7.79 -3.97 -11.49
N GLU A 438 8.73 -3.97 -12.44
CA GLU A 438 9.30 -2.73 -13.00
C GLU A 438 8.26 -1.88 -13.74
N LYS A 439 7.34 -2.51 -14.49
CA LYS A 439 6.25 -1.84 -15.22
C LYS A 439 5.41 -0.99 -14.28
N PHE A 440 4.85 -1.60 -13.23
CA PHE A 440 3.96 -0.91 -12.29
C PHE A 440 4.70 0.06 -11.37
N LYS A 441 5.95 -0.25 -11.03
CA LYS A 441 6.81 0.68 -10.29
C LYS A 441 7.05 1.98 -11.08
N ALA A 442 7.34 1.87 -12.37
CA ALA A 442 7.51 3.02 -13.26
C ALA A 442 6.21 3.82 -13.39
N GLN A 443 5.06 3.15 -13.58
CA GLN A 443 3.75 3.80 -13.62
C GLN A 443 3.41 4.57 -12.34
N PHE A 444 3.68 3.97 -11.17
CA PHE A 444 3.51 4.63 -9.88
C PHE A 444 4.37 5.90 -9.77
N VAL A 445 5.67 5.81 -10.09
CA VAL A 445 6.58 6.96 -10.06
C VAL A 445 6.11 8.06 -11.02
N LYS A 446 5.70 7.69 -12.24
CA LYS A 446 5.18 8.64 -13.24
C LYS A 446 3.96 9.38 -12.70
N ARG A 447 2.95 8.66 -12.19
CA ARG A 447 1.71 9.24 -11.65
C ARG A 447 1.97 10.14 -10.45
N MET A 448 2.86 9.74 -9.56
CA MET A 448 3.27 10.57 -8.43
C MET A 448 4.02 11.83 -8.88
N ALA A 449 4.92 11.72 -9.85
CA ALA A 449 5.66 12.88 -10.36
C ALA A 449 4.78 13.90 -11.09
N MET A 450 3.71 13.45 -11.75
CA MET A 450 2.72 14.34 -12.37
C MET A 450 1.81 15.01 -11.33
N SER A 451 1.50 14.31 -10.24
CA SER A 451 0.53 14.78 -9.24
C SER A 451 1.16 15.56 -8.08
N PHE A 452 2.47 15.37 -7.81
CA PHE A 452 3.16 15.99 -6.68
C PHE A 452 3.97 17.23 -7.11
N PRO A 453 3.50 18.44 -6.76
CA PRO A 453 4.17 19.69 -7.15
C PRO A 453 5.41 19.97 -6.30
N ARG A 454 6.12 21.07 -6.58
CA ARG A 454 7.41 21.42 -5.95
C ARG A 454 7.31 21.74 -4.44
N GLY A 455 6.12 22.04 -3.91
CA GLY A 455 5.92 22.32 -2.48
C GLY A 455 5.75 23.80 -2.11
N ASP A 456 5.33 24.65 -3.04
CA ASP A 456 4.94 26.05 -2.77
C ASP A 456 3.70 26.14 -1.87
N TYR A 457 3.56 27.21 -1.09
CA TYR A 457 2.47 27.35 -0.11
C TYR A 457 1.07 27.10 -0.70
N SER A 458 0.82 27.56 -1.94
CA SER A 458 -0.44 27.37 -2.65
C SER A 458 -0.81 25.91 -2.90
N ASN A 459 0.17 25.00 -2.91
CA ASN A 459 0.00 23.57 -3.17
C ASN A 459 0.27 22.69 -1.93
N TRP A 460 0.43 23.28 -0.74
CA TRP A 460 0.68 22.53 0.49
C TRP A 460 -0.42 21.53 0.84
N VAL A 461 -1.68 21.83 0.52
CA VAL A 461 -2.80 20.91 0.74
C VAL A 461 -2.61 19.62 -0.06
N ILE A 462 -2.25 19.75 -1.34
CA ILE A 462 -1.98 18.61 -2.24
C ILE A 462 -0.72 17.87 -1.76
N CYS A 463 0.35 18.60 -1.47
CA CYS A 463 1.60 18.01 -0.98
C CYS A 463 1.36 17.21 0.31
N ARG A 464 0.64 17.76 1.29
CA ARG A 464 0.32 17.09 2.55
C ARG A 464 -0.43 15.77 2.34
N ARG A 465 -1.43 15.77 1.45
CA ARG A 465 -2.21 14.56 1.13
C ARG A 465 -1.35 13.48 0.48
N LEU A 466 -0.47 13.88 -0.44
CA LEU A 466 0.31 12.95 -1.27
C LEU A 466 1.67 12.56 -0.69
N PHE A 467 2.17 13.28 0.31
CA PHE A 467 3.54 13.13 0.81
C PHE A 467 3.85 11.72 1.30
N VAL A 468 2.90 11.06 1.97
CA VAL A 468 3.06 9.67 2.44
C VAL A 468 3.34 8.69 1.30
N HIS A 469 2.78 8.94 0.10
CA HIS A 469 3.07 8.16 -1.09
C HIS A 469 4.44 8.50 -1.69
N VAL A 470 4.86 9.78 -1.64
CA VAL A 470 6.21 10.19 -2.04
C VAL A 470 7.28 9.57 -1.15
N GLU A 471 7.00 9.42 0.15
CA GLU A 471 7.89 8.69 1.05
C GLU A 471 8.06 7.23 0.64
N LYS A 472 6.99 6.56 0.15
CA LYS A 472 7.11 5.21 -0.42
C LYS A 472 7.94 5.19 -1.68
N ALA A 473 7.84 6.23 -2.52
CA ALA A 473 8.62 6.32 -3.75
C ALA A 473 10.13 6.27 -3.50
N MET A 474 10.63 6.67 -2.33
CA MET A 474 12.04 6.50 -1.97
C MET A 474 12.54 5.03 -2.07
N GLY A 475 11.67 4.05 -1.85
CA GLY A 475 11.98 2.61 -1.98
C GLY A 475 11.82 2.07 -3.40
N CYS A 476 11.21 2.85 -4.30
CA CYS A 476 10.74 2.42 -5.62
C CYS A 476 11.60 2.99 -6.76
N ARG A 477 12.94 2.90 -6.65
CA ARG A 477 13.84 3.37 -7.73
C ARG A 477 13.64 2.55 -9.02
N PRO A 478 13.22 3.16 -10.14
CA PRO A 478 13.08 2.47 -11.44
C PRO A 478 14.42 1.93 -11.97
N ALA A 479 14.40 0.84 -12.75
CA ALA A 479 15.58 0.35 -13.45
C ALA A 479 15.86 1.12 -14.76
N ASP A 480 14.80 1.64 -15.38
CA ASP A 480 14.86 2.42 -16.61
C ASP A 480 15.45 3.82 -16.38
N GLY A 481 16.31 4.27 -17.30
CA GLY A 481 17.08 5.50 -17.16
C GLY A 481 16.27 6.78 -17.25
N GLU A 482 15.27 6.83 -18.12
CA GLU A 482 14.38 8.00 -18.22
C GLU A 482 13.51 8.13 -16.97
N MET A 483 12.95 7.01 -16.51
CA MET A 483 12.14 6.99 -15.29
C MET A 483 12.96 7.25 -14.01
N GLU A 484 14.28 6.98 -14.00
CA GLU A 484 15.16 7.39 -12.91
C GLU A 484 15.27 8.90 -12.75
N GLU A 485 15.21 9.67 -13.84
CA GLU A 485 15.20 11.14 -13.78
C GLU A 485 13.88 11.66 -13.20
N VAL A 486 12.76 11.12 -13.69
CA VAL A 486 11.41 11.43 -13.17
C VAL A 486 11.33 11.12 -11.67
N TRP A 487 11.89 9.99 -11.26
CA TRP A 487 12.02 9.60 -9.86
C TRP A 487 12.88 10.58 -9.05
N ALA A 488 14.03 10.99 -9.58
CA ALA A 488 14.90 11.96 -8.91
C ALA A 488 14.22 13.33 -8.76
N ARG A 489 13.44 13.76 -9.75
CA ARG A 489 12.62 14.98 -9.68
C ARG A 489 11.53 14.89 -8.62
N LEU A 490 10.82 13.77 -8.55
CA LEU A 490 9.83 13.52 -7.51
C LEU A 490 10.44 13.60 -6.11
N LEU A 491 11.60 12.97 -5.90
CA LEU A 491 12.31 13.02 -4.62
C LEU A 491 12.87 14.41 -4.30
N TYR A 492 13.32 15.17 -5.30
CA TYR A 492 13.71 16.57 -5.10
C TYR A 492 12.54 17.41 -4.60
N ASN A 493 11.36 17.31 -5.25
CA ASN A 493 10.15 18.01 -4.83
C ASN A 493 9.70 17.58 -3.42
N GLY A 494 9.67 16.28 -3.16
CA GLY A 494 9.35 15.74 -1.83
C GLY A 494 10.32 16.24 -0.76
N GLY A 495 11.61 16.24 -1.07
CA GLY A 495 12.65 16.74 -0.17
C GLY A 495 12.55 18.25 0.11
N TRP A 496 12.18 19.04 -0.90
CA TRP A 496 11.91 20.47 -0.75
C TRP A 496 10.73 20.71 0.19
N TYR A 497 9.61 20.03 -0.04
CA TYR A 497 8.44 20.12 0.84
C TYR A 497 8.77 19.66 2.26
N ALA A 498 9.46 18.53 2.43
CA ALA A 498 9.88 18.02 3.74
C ALA A 498 10.76 19.02 4.51
N TRP A 499 11.69 19.69 3.81
CA TRP A 499 12.52 20.74 4.39
C TRP A 499 11.69 21.94 4.86
N LEU A 500 10.71 22.39 4.06
CA LEU A 500 9.78 23.46 4.44
C LEU A 500 8.90 23.09 5.63
N GLN A 501 8.54 21.82 5.78
CA GLN A 501 7.77 21.31 6.93
C GLN A 501 8.66 20.99 8.15
N GLY A 502 9.96 21.30 8.12
CA GLY A 502 10.88 21.05 9.23
C GLY A 502 11.27 19.58 9.44
N GLN A 503 10.93 18.70 8.49
CA GLN A 503 11.23 17.26 8.53
C GLN A 503 12.61 16.96 7.94
N TYR A 504 13.66 17.49 8.55
CA TYR A 504 15.01 17.53 7.97
C TYR A 504 15.62 16.15 7.71
N GLU A 505 15.30 15.14 8.53
CA GLU A 505 15.78 13.77 8.36
C GLU A 505 15.18 13.10 7.10
N ILE A 506 13.90 13.36 6.82
CA ILE A 506 13.24 12.85 5.63
C ILE A 506 13.75 13.60 4.40
N ALA A 507 13.85 14.93 4.50
CA ALA A 507 14.41 15.78 3.46
C ALA A 507 15.83 15.33 3.05
N GLU A 508 16.72 15.09 4.01
CA GLU A 508 18.09 14.63 3.75
C GLU A 508 18.10 13.33 2.93
N ARG A 509 17.31 12.33 3.34
CA ARG A 509 17.27 11.03 2.65
C ARG A 509 16.71 11.14 1.24
N MET A 510 15.68 11.96 1.03
CA MET A 510 15.08 12.18 -0.29
C MET A 510 16.05 12.89 -1.23
N VAL A 511 16.62 14.00 -0.77
CA VAL A 511 17.49 14.84 -1.60
C VAL A 511 18.84 14.18 -1.86
N ASP A 512 19.41 13.41 -0.92
CA ASP A 512 20.63 12.64 -1.16
C ASP A 512 20.43 11.59 -2.26
N LYS A 513 19.29 10.90 -2.27
CA LYS A 513 18.92 9.97 -3.35
C LYS A 513 18.76 10.69 -4.69
N ALA A 514 18.03 11.80 -4.72
CA ALA A 514 17.84 12.61 -5.91
C ALA A 514 19.17 13.12 -6.49
N ARG A 515 20.01 13.71 -5.64
CA ARG A 515 21.35 14.22 -5.95
C ARG A 515 22.22 13.13 -6.57
N ARG A 516 22.38 11.99 -5.89
CA ARG A 516 23.23 10.89 -6.38
C ARG A 516 22.75 10.33 -7.71
N THR A 517 21.44 10.31 -7.96
CA THR A 517 20.90 9.86 -9.24
C THR A 517 21.15 10.87 -10.34
N ARG A 518 20.87 12.16 -10.12
CA ARG A 518 21.14 13.22 -11.11
C ARG A 518 22.62 13.35 -11.44
N GLU A 519 23.50 13.36 -10.42
CA GLU A 519 24.96 13.41 -10.63
C GLU A 519 25.48 12.26 -11.50
N LYS A 520 24.90 11.06 -11.36
CA LYS A 520 25.28 9.88 -12.15
C LYS A 520 24.74 9.91 -13.58
N ARG A 521 23.54 10.48 -13.78
CA ARG A 521 22.82 10.45 -15.06
C ARG A 521 23.11 11.66 -15.94
N LEU A 522 22.96 12.85 -15.37
CA LEU A 522 23.09 14.13 -16.05
C LEU A 522 24.52 14.69 -15.93
N GLY A 523 25.31 14.17 -14.99
CA GLY A 523 26.64 14.66 -14.67
C GLY A 523 26.63 15.70 -13.55
N ARG A 524 27.82 16.07 -13.07
CA ARG A 524 27.98 17.01 -11.94
C ARG A 524 27.78 18.48 -12.32
N GLU A 525 27.86 18.79 -13.61
CA GLU A 525 27.78 20.14 -14.15
C GLU A 525 26.37 20.51 -14.62
N ASP A 526 25.47 19.54 -14.71
CA ASP A 526 24.08 19.75 -15.07
C ASP A 526 23.34 20.61 -14.03
N GLU A 527 22.48 21.51 -14.50
CA GLU A 527 21.74 22.45 -13.67
C GLU A 527 20.87 21.72 -12.62
N ALA A 528 20.15 20.68 -13.01
CA ALA A 528 19.29 19.94 -12.09
C ALA A 528 20.09 19.15 -11.04
N SER A 529 21.29 18.67 -11.39
CA SER A 529 22.26 18.12 -10.44
C SER A 529 22.70 19.17 -9.43
N LEU A 530 23.11 20.36 -9.89
CA LEU A 530 23.54 21.46 -9.02
C LEU A 530 22.40 21.92 -8.09
N GLN A 531 21.17 22.03 -8.59
CA GLN A 531 19.99 22.37 -7.78
C GLN A 531 19.74 21.33 -6.67
N SER A 532 19.93 20.03 -6.94
CA SER A 532 19.85 18.98 -5.91
C SER A 532 20.96 19.11 -4.87
N VAL A 533 22.17 19.48 -5.26
CA VAL A 533 23.29 19.73 -4.33
C VAL A 533 23.00 20.95 -3.45
N LEU A 534 22.49 22.03 -4.02
CA LEU A 534 22.10 23.25 -3.29
C LEU A 534 21.01 22.99 -2.24
N LEU A 535 19.99 22.20 -2.60
CA LEU A 535 18.96 21.81 -1.65
C LEU A 535 19.54 20.91 -0.55
N TYR A 536 20.41 19.96 -0.90
CA TYR A 536 21.07 19.09 0.08
C TYR A 536 21.92 19.91 1.06
N ALA A 537 22.69 20.88 0.57
CA ALA A 537 23.46 21.82 1.39
C ALA A 537 22.55 22.65 2.32
N SER A 538 21.40 23.09 1.83
CA SER A 538 20.39 23.81 2.63
C SER A 538 19.79 22.95 3.74
N VAL A 539 19.57 21.66 3.49
CA VAL A 539 19.15 20.70 4.52
C VAL A 539 20.26 20.47 5.54
N MET A 540 21.53 20.29 5.12
CA MET A 540 22.67 20.16 6.03
C MET A 540 22.80 21.38 6.94
N LYS A 541 22.63 22.58 6.37
CA LYS A 541 22.59 23.85 7.10
C LYS A 541 21.49 23.85 8.18
N ALA A 542 20.27 23.44 7.83
CA ALA A 542 19.15 23.37 8.77
C ALA A 542 19.36 22.36 9.90
N ARG A 543 20.13 21.29 9.65
CA ARG A 543 20.55 20.30 10.69
C ARG A 543 21.76 20.74 11.52
N GLY A 544 22.30 21.94 11.30
CA GLY A 544 23.48 22.45 12.00
C GLY A 544 24.82 21.87 11.51
N ARG A 545 24.85 21.16 10.37
CA ARG A 545 26.07 20.62 9.74
C ARG A 545 26.73 21.66 8.84
N TRP A 546 27.12 22.79 9.43
CA TRP A 546 27.58 24.00 8.72
C TRP A 546 28.80 23.77 7.81
N LYS A 547 29.79 23.00 8.28
CA LYS A 547 31.02 22.72 7.51
C LYS A 547 30.76 21.91 6.25
N GLU A 548 29.82 20.97 6.30
CA GLU A 548 29.43 20.17 5.15
C GLU A 548 28.61 20.99 4.16
N ALA A 549 27.67 21.80 4.66
CA ALA A 549 26.93 22.75 3.84
C ALA A 549 27.87 23.73 3.11
N GLU A 550 28.86 24.28 3.81
CA GLU A 550 29.89 25.15 3.24
C GLU A 550 30.66 24.46 2.10
N SER A 551 31.17 23.25 2.34
CA SER A 551 31.89 22.48 1.31
C SER A 551 31.04 22.26 0.05
N LEU A 552 29.74 22.00 0.21
CA LEU A 552 28.83 21.78 -0.92
C LEU A 552 28.50 23.08 -1.64
N PHE A 553 28.30 24.19 -0.93
CA PHE A 553 28.06 25.49 -1.55
C PHE A 553 29.29 26.00 -2.31
N VAL A 554 30.51 25.79 -1.78
CA VAL A 554 31.76 26.09 -2.51
C VAL A 554 31.84 25.26 -3.77
N GLN A 555 31.60 23.94 -3.69
CA GLN A 555 31.63 23.05 -4.85
C GLN A 555 30.65 23.52 -5.95
N VAL A 556 29.41 23.87 -5.59
CA VAL A 556 28.42 24.36 -6.56
C VAL A 556 28.87 25.70 -7.16
N MET A 557 29.33 26.62 -6.33
CA MET A 557 29.79 27.94 -6.77
C MET A 557 30.95 27.84 -7.77
N GLU A 558 31.98 27.03 -7.48
CA GLU A 558 33.10 26.79 -8.39
C GLU A 558 32.65 26.13 -9.70
N THR A 559 31.74 25.16 -9.62
CA THR A 559 31.22 24.45 -10.79
C THR A 559 30.38 25.38 -11.67
N SER A 560 29.45 26.14 -11.08
CA SER A 560 28.65 27.14 -11.81
C SER A 560 29.51 28.24 -12.42
N SER A 561 30.54 28.71 -11.70
CA SER A 561 31.49 29.71 -12.23
C SER A 561 32.21 29.20 -13.48
N ARG A 562 32.62 27.93 -13.48
CA ARG A 562 33.29 27.31 -14.64
C ARG A 562 32.34 27.09 -15.82
N VAL A 563 31.12 26.63 -15.57
CA VAL A 563 30.19 26.16 -16.61
C VAL A 563 29.37 27.32 -17.19
N LEU A 564 28.86 28.19 -16.33
CA LEU A 564 27.94 29.28 -16.69
C LEU A 564 28.64 30.65 -16.74
N GLY A 565 29.81 30.77 -16.11
CA GLY A 565 30.54 32.02 -15.95
C GLY A 565 30.32 32.68 -14.58
N GLU A 566 31.25 33.55 -14.20
CA GLU A 566 31.23 34.26 -12.90
C GLU A 566 30.06 35.23 -12.77
N GLU A 567 29.58 35.79 -13.87
CA GLU A 567 28.48 36.77 -13.90
C GLU A 567 27.09 36.14 -14.03
N HIS A 568 27.01 34.81 -14.18
CA HIS A 568 25.73 34.14 -14.36
C HIS A 568 24.86 34.21 -13.09
N PRO A 569 23.54 34.48 -13.19
CA PRO A 569 22.65 34.58 -12.02
C PRO A 569 22.70 33.39 -11.06
N ASP A 570 22.85 32.16 -11.57
CA ASP A 570 22.95 30.96 -10.73
C ASP A 570 24.29 30.86 -9.97
N THR A 571 25.38 31.31 -10.60
CA THR A 571 26.69 31.41 -9.94
C THR A 571 26.60 32.40 -8.79
N LEU A 572 26.06 33.59 -9.06
CA LEU A 572 25.88 34.66 -8.07
C LEU A 572 24.91 34.25 -6.94
N THR A 573 23.85 33.49 -7.27
CA THR A 573 22.93 32.92 -6.28
C THR A 573 23.64 31.90 -5.39
N SER A 574 24.52 31.08 -5.94
CA SER A 574 25.34 30.13 -5.19
C SER A 574 26.33 30.84 -4.25
N MET A 575 26.95 31.92 -4.71
CA MET A 575 27.80 32.79 -3.87
C MET A 575 27.01 33.42 -2.72
N ALA A 576 25.80 33.92 -2.97
CA ALA A 576 24.94 34.48 -1.93
C ALA A 576 24.54 33.43 -0.86
N ASN A 577 24.28 32.18 -1.28
CA ASN A 577 24.01 31.07 -0.35
C ASN A 577 25.25 30.72 0.51
N LEU A 578 26.45 30.77 -0.07
CA LEU A 578 27.69 30.61 0.67
C LEU A 578 27.90 31.74 1.68
N ALA A 579 27.68 32.99 1.28
CA ALA A 579 27.79 34.14 2.17
C ALA A 579 26.81 34.07 3.34
N SER A 580 25.57 33.66 3.09
CA SER A 580 24.57 33.38 4.13
C SER A 580 25.05 32.31 5.12
N THR A 581 25.78 31.30 4.63
CA THR A 581 26.38 30.25 5.46
C THR A 581 27.51 30.81 6.33
N TYR A 582 28.43 31.61 5.77
CA TYR A 582 29.45 32.31 6.56
C TYR A 582 28.84 33.23 7.62
N ARG A 583 27.79 33.98 7.27
CA ARG A 583 27.08 34.84 8.21
C ARG A 583 26.54 34.07 9.41
N ASN A 584 25.94 32.90 9.18
CA ASN A 584 25.41 32.04 10.23
C ASN A 584 26.51 31.39 11.09
N GLN A 585 27.74 31.27 10.58
CA GLN A 585 28.91 30.84 11.34
C GLN A 585 29.58 31.98 12.13
N GLY A 586 29.08 33.22 12.05
CA GLY A 586 29.74 34.39 12.66
C GLY A 586 30.91 34.95 11.83
N ARG A 587 31.16 34.40 10.65
CA ARG A 587 32.23 34.80 9.71
C ARG A 587 31.79 35.98 8.84
N TRP A 588 31.43 37.09 9.48
CA TRP A 588 30.75 38.20 8.81
C TRP A 588 31.60 38.94 7.77
N LYS A 589 32.93 38.97 7.93
CA LYS A 589 33.84 39.62 6.96
C LYS A 589 33.88 38.88 5.62
N GLU A 590 33.88 37.55 5.67
CA GLU A 590 33.87 36.71 4.46
C GLU A 590 32.50 36.74 3.79
N ALA A 591 31.42 36.78 4.58
CA ALA A 591 30.07 37.00 4.07
C ALA A 591 29.94 38.36 3.35
N GLU A 592 30.40 39.43 3.99
CA GLU A 592 30.40 40.79 3.42
C GLU A 592 31.18 40.85 2.11
N SER A 593 32.40 40.29 2.07
CA SER A 593 33.22 40.29 0.86
C SER A 593 32.51 39.64 -0.33
N LEU A 594 31.86 38.50 -0.12
CA LEU A 594 31.10 37.81 -1.17
C LEU A 594 29.82 38.57 -1.54
N GLU A 595 29.08 39.09 -0.57
CA GLU A 595 27.82 39.82 -0.81
C GLU A 595 28.05 41.14 -1.56
N VAL A 596 29.15 41.87 -1.27
CA VAL A 596 29.54 43.07 -2.02
C VAL A 596 29.85 42.70 -3.47
N GLN A 597 30.66 41.66 -3.71
CA GLN A 597 30.98 41.19 -5.06
C GLN A 597 29.71 40.79 -5.85
N VAL A 598 28.80 40.07 -5.21
CA VAL A 598 27.53 39.64 -5.82
C VAL A 598 26.65 40.85 -6.15
N MET A 599 26.50 41.79 -5.22
CA MET A 599 25.70 42.99 -5.39
C MET A 599 26.23 43.88 -6.51
N GLU A 600 27.54 44.15 -6.55
CA GLU A 600 28.17 44.96 -7.59
C GLU A 600 28.04 44.31 -8.98
N THR A 601 28.23 43.00 -9.06
CA THR A 601 28.05 42.26 -10.32
C THR A 601 26.60 42.30 -10.79
N PHE A 602 25.61 42.04 -9.92
CA PHE A 602 24.20 42.14 -10.31
C PHE A 602 23.81 43.56 -10.72
N LYS A 603 24.31 44.57 -10.01
CA LYS A 603 24.11 45.97 -10.34
C LYS A 603 24.68 46.32 -11.73
N ARG A 604 25.85 45.78 -12.09
CA ARG A 604 26.46 45.96 -13.41
C ARG A 604 25.69 45.24 -14.52
N VAL A 605 25.28 43.99 -14.28
CA VAL A 605 24.74 43.10 -15.33
C VAL A 605 23.24 43.29 -15.53
N LEU A 606 22.47 43.45 -14.44
CA LEU A 606 21.00 43.52 -14.47
C LEU A 606 20.45 44.92 -14.15
N GLY A 607 21.30 45.83 -13.65
CA GLY A 607 20.91 47.17 -13.24
C GLY A 607 20.52 47.27 -11.75
N GLU A 608 20.39 48.51 -11.27
CA GLU A 608 20.10 48.81 -9.86
C GLU A 608 18.70 48.38 -9.40
N GLU A 609 17.71 48.46 -10.30
CA GLU A 609 16.30 48.22 -9.98
C GLU A 609 15.89 46.75 -10.07
N HIS A 610 16.79 45.88 -10.54
CA HIS A 610 16.47 44.47 -10.77
C HIS A 610 16.24 43.71 -9.45
N PRO A 611 15.22 42.82 -9.36
CA PRO A 611 14.93 42.06 -8.14
C PRO A 611 16.12 41.30 -7.52
N HIS A 612 17.01 40.74 -8.33
CA HIS A 612 18.24 40.09 -7.85
C HIS A 612 19.24 41.08 -7.23
N THR A 613 19.37 42.28 -7.80
CA THR A 613 20.19 43.36 -7.22
C THR A 613 19.60 43.80 -5.88
N LEU A 614 18.29 44.03 -5.80
CA LEU A 614 17.62 44.40 -4.55
C LEU A 614 17.75 43.31 -3.48
N THR A 615 17.67 42.03 -3.88
CA THR A 615 17.85 40.88 -2.96
C THR A 615 19.28 40.79 -2.44
N SER A 616 20.29 40.99 -3.27
CA SER A 616 21.69 40.99 -2.84
C SER A 616 22.03 42.18 -1.93
N MET A 617 21.48 43.37 -2.19
CA MET A 617 21.56 44.52 -1.28
C MET A 617 20.94 44.22 0.08
N ALA A 618 19.76 43.59 0.12
CA ALA A 618 19.10 43.20 1.36
C ALA A 618 19.89 42.14 2.16
N ASN A 619 20.58 41.23 1.48
CA ASN A 619 21.48 40.26 2.11
C ASN A 619 22.70 40.96 2.75
N LEU A 620 23.35 41.87 2.02
CA LEU A 620 24.44 42.69 2.53
C LEU A 620 24.03 43.53 3.75
N ALA A 621 22.85 44.18 3.67
CA ALA A 621 22.29 44.95 4.77
C ALA A 621 22.04 44.08 6.02
N SER A 622 21.59 42.83 5.82
CA SER A 622 21.43 41.87 6.91
C SER A 622 22.77 41.50 7.55
N THR A 623 23.85 41.40 6.77
CA THR A 623 25.20 41.16 7.26
C THR A 623 25.73 42.36 8.06
N TYR A 624 25.56 43.59 7.58
CA TYR A 624 25.87 44.80 8.34
C TYR A 624 25.10 44.87 9.66
N ARG A 625 23.81 44.50 9.65
CA ARG A 625 23.00 44.45 10.86
C ARG A 625 23.58 43.47 11.89
N ASN A 626 24.02 42.29 11.46
CA ASN A 626 24.64 41.29 12.33
C ASN A 626 26.03 41.71 12.85
N GLN A 627 26.77 42.53 12.09
CA GLN A 627 28.03 43.14 12.52
C GLN A 627 27.84 44.31 13.52
N GLY A 628 26.60 44.71 13.83
CA GLY A 628 26.33 45.90 14.65
C GLY A 628 26.39 47.22 13.87
N ARG A 629 26.61 47.16 12.56
CA ARG A 629 26.68 48.32 11.64
C ARG A 629 25.28 48.75 11.21
N TRP A 630 24.43 49.10 12.18
CA TRP A 630 23.00 49.30 11.95
C TRP A 630 22.67 50.50 11.06
N LYS A 631 23.53 51.53 11.02
CA LYS A 631 23.32 52.70 10.15
C LYS A 631 23.52 52.38 8.68
N GLU A 632 24.51 51.57 8.36
CA GLU A 632 24.75 51.09 6.99
C GLU A 632 23.66 50.10 6.55
N ALA A 633 23.24 49.21 7.46
CA ALA A 633 22.10 48.33 7.22
C ALA A 633 20.81 49.11 6.95
N GLU A 634 20.51 50.13 7.76
CA GLU A 634 19.36 51.02 7.59
C GLU A 634 19.40 51.72 6.23
N SER A 635 20.54 52.31 5.86
CA SER A 635 20.69 52.99 4.57
C SER A 635 20.38 52.07 3.38
N LEU A 636 20.91 50.85 3.38
CA LEU A 636 20.65 49.88 2.31
C LEU A 636 19.20 49.40 2.31
N PHE A 637 18.63 49.08 3.47
CA PHE A 637 17.24 48.63 3.54
C PHE A 637 16.24 49.71 3.12
N VAL A 638 16.47 50.98 3.47
CA VAL A 638 15.63 52.10 3.01
C VAL A 638 15.67 52.18 1.48
N GLN A 639 16.87 52.16 0.88
CA GLN A 639 17.02 52.16 -0.57
C GLN A 639 16.30 50.98 -1.24
N VAL A 640 16.41 49.78 -0.66
CA VAL A 640 15.72 48.58 -1.16
C VAL A 640 14.20 48.73 -1.03
N VAL A 641 13.68 49.22 0.09
CA VAL A 641 12.24 49.42 0.30
C VAL A 641 11.69 50.47 -0.67
N GLU A 642 12.34 51.61 -0.83
CA GLU A 642 11.92 52.65 -1.78
C GLU A 642 11.91 52.14 -3.23
N THR A 643 12.98 51.45 -3.64
CA THR A 643 13.10 50.93 -5.00
C THR A 643 12.12 49.80 -5.26
N SER A 644 11.98 48.85 -4.34
CA SER A 644 11.02 47.74 -4.48
C SER A 644 9.57 48.23 -4.42
N SER A 645 9.24 49.24 -3.60
CA SER A 645 7.90 49.85 -3.58
C SER A 645 7.56 50.51 -4.92
N ARG A 646 8.53 51.19 -5.55
CA ARG A 646 8.35 51.81 -6.87
C ARG A 646 8.24 50.81 -8.00
N VAL A 647 9.06 49.76 -8.00
CA VAL A 647 9.19 48.82 -9.13
C VAL A 647 8.22 47.64 -9.04
N LEU A 648 8.03 47.09 -7.85
CA LEU A 648 7.19 45.90 -7.62
C LEU A 648 5.84 46.24 -6.99
N GLY A 649 5.71 47.42 -6.38
CA GLY A 649 4.56 47.84 -5.59
C GLY A 649 4.74 47.63 -4.09
N GLU A 650 4.00 48.40 -3.29
CA GLU A 650 4.05 48.37 -1.82
C GLU A 650 3.57 47.03 -1.23
N GLU A 651 2.60 46.39 -1.87
CA GLU A 651 2.01 45.13 -1.41
C GLU A 651 2.79 43.88 -1.86
N HIS A 652 3.85 44.05 -2.68
CA HIS A 652 4.59 42.92 -3.21
C HIS A 652 5.34 42.16 -2.09
N PRO A 653 5.35 40.82 -2.09
CA PRO A 653 6.00 40.02 -1.03
C PRO A 653 7.47 40.38 -0.76
N SER A 654 8.23 40.70 -1.81
CA SER A 654 9.63 41.15 -1.67
C SER A 654 9.74 42.50 -0.97
N THR A 655 8.88 43.47 -1.30
CA THR A 655 8.82 44.79 -0.66
C THR A 655 8.50 44.65 0.83
N LEU A 656 7.46 43.87 1.15
CA LEU A 656 7.06 43.57 2.53
C LEU A 656 8.15 42.85 3.32
N THR A 657 8.97 42.02 2.65
CA THR A 657 10.12 41.35 3.28
C THR A 657 11.23 42.35 3.61
N SER A 658 11.54 43.26 2.69
CA SER A 658 12.51 44.33 2.94
C SER A 658 12.04 45.28 4.04
N MET A 659 10.75 45.63 4.10
CA MET A 659 10.17 46.42 5.17
C MET A 659 10.25 45.70 6.53
N ALA A 660 9.96 44.40 6.60
CA ALA A 660 10.14 43.62 7.84
C ALA A 660 11.60 43.59 8.32
N ASN A 661 12.55 43.51 7.39
CA ASN A 661 13.98 43.54 7.70
C ASN A 661 14.44 44.93 8.15
N LEU A 662 13.88 46.01 7.58
CA LEU A 662 14.08 47.38 8.05
C LEU A 662 13.52 47.58 9.46
N ALA A 663 12.31 47.07 9.74
CA ALA A 663 11.72 47.10 11.08
C ALA A 663 12.61 46.39 12.11
N SER A 664 13.15 45.23 11.76
CA SER A 664 14.11 44.50 12.59
C SER A 664 15.42 45.28 12.81
N THR A 665 15.82 46.11 11.84
CA THR A 665 16.98 47.00 11.96
C THR A 665 16.69 48.14 12.94
N PHE A 666 15.52 48.77 12.87
CA PHE A 666 15.07 49.74 13.88
C PHE A 666 15.00 49.12 15.27
N TRP A 667 14.53 47.87 15.38
CA TRP A 667 14.48 47.15 16.65
C TRP A 667 15.88 46.98 17.26
N ASN A 668 16.87 46.56 16.47
CA ASN A 668 18.27 46.45 16.91
C ASN A 668 18.88 47.81 17.33
N GLN A 669 18.42 48.93 16.76
CA GLN A 669 18.83 50.28 17.16
C GLN A 669 18.12 50.79 18.43
N GLY A 670 17.20 50.02 19.03
CA GLY A 670 16.36 50.47 20.13
C GLY A 670 15.21 51.41 19.71
N ARG A 671 14.99 51.62 18.41
CA ARG A 671 13.91 52.46 17.85
C ARG A 671 12.62 51.67 17.74
N TRP A 672 12.13 51.15 18.87
CA TRP A 672 11.01 50.19 18.89
C TRP A 672 9.69 50.74 18.36
N LYS A 673 9.43 52.04 18.50
CA LYS A 673 8.21 52.67 17.94
C LYS A 673 8.19 52.65 16.42
N GLU A 674 9.34 52.87 15.79
CA GLU A 674 9.48 52.82 14.33
C GLU A 674 9.43 51.38 13.83
N ALA A 675 10.08 50.46 14.55
CA ALA A 675 9.98 49.03 14.30
C ALA A 675 8.52 48.53 14.37
N GLU A 676 7.78 48.96 15.38
CA GLU A 676 6.35 48.65 15.53
C GLU A 676 5.52 49.22 14.39
N SER A 677 5.66 50.52 14.08
CA SER A 677 4.87 51.16 13.01
C SER A 677 5.02 50.41 11.69
N LEU A 678 6.25 50.08 11.31
CA LEU A 678 6.52 49.34 10.08
C LEU A 678 6.11 47.86 10.20
N GLY A 679 6.30 47.24 11.37
CA GLY A 679 5.91 45.86 11.64
C GLY A 679 4.39 45.64 11.57
N VAL A 680 3.59 46.55 12.12
CA VAL A 680 2.12 46.54 12.01
C VAL A 680 1.69 46.68 10.56
N GLN A 681 2.25 47.64 9.82
CA GLN A 681 1.94 47.83 8.39
C GLN A 681 2.21 46.56 7.58
N VAL A 682 3.36 45.92 7.79
CA VAL A 682 3.72 44.68 7.09
C VAL A 682 2.83 43.52 7.49
N MET A 683 2.53 43.36 8.77
CA MET A 683 1.69 42.27 9.28
C MET A 683 0.27 42.39 8.72
N GLU A 684 -0.35 43.56 8.80
CA GLU A 684 -1.70 43.81 8.27
C GLU A 684 -1.77 43.64 6.75
N THR A 685 -0.75 44.13 6.03
CA THR A 685 -0.71 43.97 4.57
C THR A 685 -0.53 42.51 4.18
N ARG A 686 0.34 41.75 4.86
CA ARG A 686 0.49 40.30 4.62
C ARG A 686 -0.78 39.53 5.00
N LYS A 687 -1.44 39.91 6.09
CA LYS A 687 -2.74 39.32 6.49
C LYS A 687 -3.81 39.55 5.42
N ARG A 688 -3.88 40.75 4.83
CA ARG A 688 -4.80 41.08 3.73
C ARG A 688 -4.46 40.34 2.41
N VAL A 689 -3.19 40.34 2.01
CA VAL A 689 -2.77 39.89 0.66
C VAL A 689 -2.48 38.38 0.61
N LEU A 690 -1.85 37.82 1.65
CA LEU A 690 -1.43 36.42 1.70
C LEU A 690 -2.35 35.55 2.56
N GLY A 691 -3.15 36.18 3.43
CA GLY A 691 -3.98 35.52 4.44
C GLY A 691 -3.33 35.44 5.81
N GLU A 692 -4.15 35.20 6.82
CA GLU A 692 -3.76 35.18 8.23
C GLU A 692 -2.81 34.03 8.59
N GLU A 693 -3.06 32.84 8.02
CA GLU A 693 -2.24 31.66 8.31
C GLU A 693 -0.97 31.56 7.45
N HIS A 694 -0.73 32.47 6.50
CA HIS A 694 0.45 32.37 5.64
C HIS A 694 1.76 32.42 6.47
N PRO A 695 2.77 31.58 6.22
CA PRO A 695 4.01 31.53 7.00
C PRO A 695 4.71 32.89 7.19
N SER A 696 4.70 33.73 6.17
CA SER A 696 5.22 35.11 6.23
C SER A 696 4.39 36.04 7.13
N THR A 697 3.06 35.90 7.17
CA THR A 697 2.17 36.63 8.08
C THR A 697 2.48 36.23 9.52
N LEU A 698 2.52 34.92 9.79
CA LEU A 698 2.86 34.38 11.12
C LEU A 698 4.25 34.80 11.59
N THR A 699 5.22 34.89 10.68
CA THR A 699 6.56 35.42 11.02
C THR A 699 6.52 36.91 11.37
N SER A 700 5.68 37.69 10.70
CA SER A 700 5.49 39.12 11.02
C SER A 700 4.81 39.29 12.37
N MET A 701 3.79 38.47 12.68
CA MET A 701 3.14 38.45 13.99
C MET A 701 4.12 38.13 15.11
N ALA A 702 4.96 37.11 14.94
CA ALA A 702 5.99 36.76 15.93
C ALA A 702 7.00 37.90 16.16
N ASN A 703 7.48 38.53 15.08
CA ASN A 703 8.42 39.65 15.19
C ASN A 703 7.78 40.89 15.86
N LEU A 704 6.52 41.16 15.57
CA LEU A 704 5.76 42.24 16.19
C LEU A 704 5.51 41.96 17.68
N ALA A 705 5.15 40.73 18.04
CA ALA A 705 4.99 40.33 19.43
C ALA A 705 6.29 40.50 20.23
N ILE A 706 7.44 40.10 19.67
CA ILE A 706 8.75 40.35 20.28
C ILE A 706 9.01 41.85 20.43
N THR A 707 8.61 42.66 19.46
CA THR A 707 8.76 44.12 19.54
C THR A 707 7.94 44.70 20.69
N TRP A 708 6.67 44.29 20.84
CA TRP A 708 5.82 44.71 21.96
C TRP A 708 6.34 44.24 23.31
N GLU A 709 6.90 43.03 23.38
CA GLU A 709 7.52 42.51 24.61
C GLU A 709 8.67 43.41 25.07
N ASN A 710 9.54 43.82 24.14
CA ASN A 710 10.67 44.72 24.47
C ASN A 710 10.21 46.14 24.84
N GLN A 711 9.01 46.56 24.40
CA GLN A 711 8.41 47.82 24.82
C GLN A 711 7.71 47.74 26.19
N GLY A 712 7.67 46.56 26.83
CA GLY A 712 6.98 46.34 28.11
C GLY A 712 5.46 46.08 27.98
N ARG A 713 4.96 45.86 26.76
CA ARG A 713 3.55 45.52 26.48
C ARG A 713 3.33 44.00 26.54
N HIS A 714 3.63 43.42 27.70
CA HIS A 714 3.67 41.97 27.90
C HIS A 714 2.34 41.27 27.59
N SER A 715 1.21 41.87 27.98
CA SER A 715 -0.12 41.31 27.71
C SER A 715 -0.39 41.18 26.21
N ASP A 716 -0.11 42.23 25.45
CA ASP A 716 -0.40 42.28 24.01
C ASP A 716 0.54 41.37 23.23
N ALA A 717 1.82 41.35 23.63
CA ALA A 717 2.84 40.46 23.08
C ALA A 717 2.47 38.99 23.28
N LEU A 718 2.04 38.64 24.50
CA LEU A 718 1.65 37.28 24.85
C LEU A 718 0.42 36.80 24.07
N VAL A 719 -0.61 37.64 23.92
CA VAL A 719 -1.80 37.32 23.12
C VAL A 719 -1.41 37.08 21.65
N LEU A 720 -0.67 38.02 21.04
CA LEU A 720 -0.28 37.90 19.64
C LEU A 720 0.63 36.68 19.38
N MET A 721 1.55 36.37 20.30
CA MET A 721 2.42 35.20 20.19
C MET A 721 1.65 33.89 20.40
N ARG A 722 0.64 33.85 21.28
CA ARG A 722 -0.25 32.68 21.44
C ARG A 722 -1.01 32.39 20.15
N ASP A 723 -1.64 33.40 19.57
CA ASP A 723 -2.37 33.27 18.31
C ASP A 723 -1.44 32.78 17.18
N CYS A 724 -0.24 33.36 17.08
CA CYS A 724 0.79 32.92 16.15
C CYS A 724 1.19 31.44 16.37
N ALA A 725 1.43 31.04 17.63
CA ALA A 725 1.84 29.68 17.97
C ALA A 725 0.74 28.66 17.65
N GLU A 726 -0.53 29.01 17.89
CA GLU A 726 -1.66 28.16 17.52
C GLU A 726 -1.82 28.03 16.01
N ALA A 727 -1.75 29.12 15.26
CA ALA A 727 -1.80 29.08 13.80
C ALA A 727 -0.63 28.27 13.21
N ARG A 728 0.60 28.46 13.70
CA ARG A 728 1.77 27.65 13.31
C ARG A 728 1.58 26.17 13.64
N ARG A 729 0.95 25.84 14.76
CA ARG A 729 0.65 24.46 15.15
C ARG A 729 -0.34 23.79 14.20
N ARG A 730 -1.41 24.50 13.82
CA ARG A 730 -2.41 23.99 12.85
C ARG A 730 -1.80 23.83 11.46
N LEU A 731 -0.97 24.78 11.04
CA LEU A 731 -0.39 24.79 9.71
C LEU A 731 0.80 23.84 9.55
N LEU A 732 1.80 23.91 10.43
CA LEU A 732 3.09 23.25 10.29
C LEU A 732 3.24 22.01 11.18
N GLY A 733 2.33 21.83 12.14
CA GLY A 733 2.42 20.80 13.17
C GLY A 733 3.21 21.24 14.42
N GLU A 734 3.10 20.43 15.46
CA GLU A 734 3.69 20.70 16.79
C GLU A 734 5.22 20.70 16.77
N ASN A 735 5.82 19.81 15.97
CA ASN A 735 7.27 19.59 15.96
C ASN A 735 8.03 20.54 15.03
N HIS A 736 7.34 21.45 14.32
CA HIS A 736 8.01 22.37 13.41
C HIS A 736 8.85 23.39 14.20
N PRO A 737 10.11 23.70 13.81
CA PRO A 737 10.99 24.61 14.55
C PRO A 737 10.37 25.98 14.86
N ASN A 738 9.67 26.59 13.90
CA ASN A 738 8.95 27.85 14.12
C ASN A 738 7.79 27.73 15.14
N THR A 739 7.07 26.60 15.17
CA THR A 739 6.02 26.34 16.16
C THR A 739 6.64 26.23 17.54
N LEU A 740 7.70 25.42 17.68
CA LEU A 740 8.42 25.23 18.94
C LEU A 740 8.99 26.55 19.47
N SER A 741 9.59 27.38 18.61
CA SER A 741 10.11 28.70 18.98
C SER A 741 9.00 29.63 19.52
N SER A 742 7.84 29.65 18.86
CA SER A 742 6.70 30.48 19.31
C SER A 742 6.14 29.99 20.64
N LEU A 743 6.00 28.67 20.81
CA LEU A 743 5.53 28.06 22.06
C LEU A 743 6.52 28.30 23.22
N ALA A 744 7.82 28.25 22.95
CA ALA A 744 8.84 28.58 23.94
C ALA A 744 8.75 30.05 24.38
N ALA A 745 8.51 30.98 23.45
CA ALA A 745 8.27 32.38 23.78
C ALA A 745 7.01 32.56 24.64
N VAL A 746 5.89 31.92 24.26
CA VAL A 746 4.65 31.94 25.07
C VAL A 746 4.89 31.42 26.48
N ALA A 747 5.63 30.31 26.62
CA ALA A 747 5.93 29.71 27.92
C ALA A 747 6.80 30.64 28.77
N ALA A 748 7.81 31.28 28.17
CA ALA A 748 8.69 32.21 28.86
C ALA A 748 7.96 33.47 29.35
N TRP A 749 7.02 34.00 28.57
CA TRP A 749 6.29 35.24 28.89
C TRP A 749 5.03 35.03 29.75
N SER A 750 4.67 33.77 30.03
CA SER A 750 3.53 33.44 30.90
C SER A 750 3.93 33.30 32.38
N ILE A 751 5.23 33.43 32.68
CA ILE A 751 5.82 33.42 34.03
C ILE A 751 5.92 34.86 34.51
#